data_AF-A0A5C8AAT5-F1
#
_entry.id   AF-A0A5C8AAT5-F1
#
_cell.length_a   1.000
_cell.length_b   1.000
_cell.length_c   1.000
_cell.angle_alpha   90.00
_cell.angle_beta   90.00
_cell.angle_gamma   90.00
#
_symmetry.space_group_name_H-M   'P 1'
#
loop_
_entity.id
_entity.type
_entity.pdbx_description
1 polymer ?
#
loop_
_entity_poly.entity_id
_entity_poly.type
_entity_poly.pdbx_seq_one_letter_code
_entity_poly.pdbx_strand_id
1 'polypeptide(L)'
;MSTRTASPARTKRWLILITSSFVVLLLAVALLFPYLLKRYIESHSEQWIGRKVTIGSIVLNPLTFRYAVNEVVCYEPQSDEVFVSWSEISVRSNLWAGFRANHWRFRGLRITEPYVHIVQRGDRFNFSDLMELGGAATDTAATASSVRFSMEDIHLTGGRVDYISDILATPVGIHELNATSNIISSEQARMEFGLGFVLNDGGRLDGGFVVDTEVERYGIKAHLKSFALSQLLPYLQDLFQCKALEGALDLDLDLVDSYKDTTSLAISAALDVRGLKLTDPNNEKLFSLERTRAQLDTLVAKEQRVEMGEVVLDGADLKFVMLADGTDNWTRLLKLDPTAVSGTDSVSTQLQASESNVFLMLADYISYLGEQIVASDYTAKKLALTNSAVHFEDNTPAQPFRYAISAINVSANRITSDQEAGRVSASAVLQETGTLKGDAVFDPKNIRNVTVDLTVDRLALNHLDAYGRWYAAHPLEDGLLQYVTKTVVQDGMIDSQNHLRVDKLKVGKKVDEHDPEIYVLPLRLAAGLLKDVDGVVELDVPVKGDLNDPEFKVWPIVWQVLKNLIVKAATAPGRLLMRAFEGADEEDLERVRFDYLQPGPARSQEKTLKQLVSALRAKPELTVDLVSIVDTKAEAKEVAVFQVKKAFLLPDKSTLEGADSVRIAQLSVRDSAFIAYVDGRTVSMAGKSVHDRCLALLGAAEADRIAAEIEYARRENTMQLLLANGMDPARVRYRDGTPEELAGQRGVPGFRFVYDVGE
;
A
#
# COMPACT_ATOMS: atom_id res chain seq x y z
N MET A 1 -25.84 -116.56 37.77
CA MET A 1 -24.72 -115.60 37.90
C MET A 1 -25.27 -114.20 37.68
N SER A 2 -25.15 -113.33 38.69
CA SER A 2 -25.73 -111.99 38.76
C SER A 2 -24.67 -110.95 38.42
N THR A 3 -24.97 -110.02 37.51
CA THR A 3 -24.16 -108.81 37.28
C THR A 3 -25.07 -107.57 37.29
N ARG A 4 -24.81 -106.70 38.28
CA ARG A 4 -25.56 -105.48 38.60
C ARG A 4 -25.29 -104.35 37.60
N THR A 5 -26.37 -103.72 37.13
CA THR A 5 -26.41 -102.41 36.47
C THR A 5 -26.20 -101.28 37.47
N ALA A 6 -25.19 -100.41 37.26
CA ALA A 6 -24.93 -99.23 38.09
C ALA A 6 -25.77 -98.01 37.66
N SER A 7 -26.30 -97.25 38.64
CA SER A 7 -27.28 -96.17 38.43
C SER A 7 -26.66 -94.85 37.91
N PRO A 8 -27.32 -94.10 37.01
CA PRO A 8 -26.87 -92.80 36.49
C PRO A 8 -27.09 -91.59 37.42
N ALA A 9 -27.56 -91.78 38.67
CA ALA A 9 -27.94 -90.66 39.56
C ALA A 9 -26.79 -90.10 40.43
N ARG A 10 -25.76 -90.90 40.74
CA ARG A 10 -24.64 -90.49 41.61
C ARG A 10 -23.58 -89.65 40.89
N THR A 11 -23.28 -89.96 39.64
CA THR A 11 -22.39 -89.18 38.77
C THR A 11 -22.96 -87.79 38.46
N LYS A 12 -24.28 -87.67 38.25
CA LYS A 12 -24.97 -86.38 38.11
C LYS A 12 -24.84 -85.48 39.35
N ARG A 13 -24.96 -86.02 40.56
CA ARG A 13 -24.84 -85.23 41.80
C ARG A 13 -23.42 -84.72 42.06
N TRP A 14 -22.40 -85.54 41.80
CA TRP A 14 -21.00 -85.10 41.89
C TRP A 14 -20.64 -84.06 40.83
N LEU A 15 -21.16 -84.22 39.60
CA LEU A 15 -20.98 -83.23 38.54
C LEU A 15 -21.58 -81.87 38.95
N ILE A 16 -22.77 -81.85 39.55
CA ILE A 16 -23.46 -80.63 40.04
C ILE A 16 -22.68 -79.97 41.19
N LEU A 17 -22.16 -80.76 42.15
CA LEU A 17 -21.37 -80.20 43.25
C LEU A 17 -20.03 -79.63 42.79
N ILE A 18 -19.35 -80.30 41.85
CA ILE A 18 -18.11 -79.80 41.26
C ILE A 18 -18.36 -78.54 40.45
N THR A 19 -19.40 -78.51 39.60
CA THR A 19 -19.77 -77.29 38.86
C THR A 19 -20.21 -76.17 39.79
N SER A 20 -21.01 -76.45 40.82
CA SER A 20 -21.41 -75.44 41.81
C SER A 20 -20.22 -74.88 42.59
N SER A 21 -19.29 -75.73 43.03
CA SER A 21 -18.07 -75.30 43.73
C SER A 21 -17.16 -74.48 42.80
N PHE A 22 -17.02 -74.91 41.55
CA PHE A 22 -16.26 -74.18 40.53
C PHE A 22 -16.90 -72.83 40.21
N VAL A 23 -18.23 -72.74 40.13
CA VAL A 23 -18.97 -71.49 39.92
C VAL A 23 -18.83 -70.56 41.14
N VAL A 24 -18.91 -71.08 42.36
CA VAL A 24 -18.70 -70.30 43.60
C VAL A 24 -17.25 -69.80 43.68
N LEU A 25 -16.26 -70.62 43.34
CA LEU A 25 -14.86 -70.22 43.27
C LEU A 25 -14.64 -69.15 42.20
N LEU A 26 -15.22 -69.31 41.01
CA LEU A 26 -15.17 -68.31 39.94
C LEU A 26 -15.80 -66.98 40.37
N LEU A 27 -16.94 -67.03 41.07
CA LEU A 27 -17.60 -65.84 41.62
C LEU A 27 -16.77 -65.18 42.72
N ALA A 28 -16.18 -65.97 43.62
CA ALA A 28 -15.31 -65.47 44.68
C ALA A 28 -14.04 -64.82 44.11
N VAL A 29 -13.41 -65.45 43.11
CA VAL A 29 -12.28 -64.86 42.38
C VAL A 29 -12.73 -63.59 41.65
N ALA A 30 -13.85 -63.61 40.93
CA ALA A 30 -14.34 -62.44 40.19
C ALA A 30 -14.67 -61.23 41.11
N LEU A 31 -15.06 -61.46 42.36
CA LEU A 31 -15.36 -60.39 43.33
C LEU A 31 -14.13 -59.94 44.13
N LEU A 32 -13.25 -60.85 44.51
CA LEU A 32 -12.11 -60.57 45.40
C LEU A 32 -10.87 -60.11 44.60
N PHE A 33 -10.70 -60.62 43.39
CA PHE A 33 -9.57 -60.28 42.52
C PHE A 33 -9.51 -58.78 42.14
N PRO A 34 -10.60 -58.09 41.74
CA PRO A 34 -10.53 -56.66 41.45
C PRO A 34 -10.11 -55.80 42.64
N TYR A 35 -10.54 -56.18 43.86
CA TYR A 35 -10.14 -55.50 45.09
C TYR A 35 -8.65 -55.69 45.40
N LEU A 36 -8.14 -56.92 45.29
CA LEU A 36 -6.71 -57.20 45.47
C LEU A 36 -5.86 -56.50 44.40
N LEU A 37 -6.33 -56.51 43.15
CA LEU A 37 -5.64 -55.88 42.02
C LEU A 37 -5.52 -54.38 42.22
N LYS A 38 -6.60 -53.69 42.64
CA LYS A 38 -6.57 -52.27 43.00
C LYS A 38 -5.46 -52.00 44.02
N ARG A 39 -5.51 -52.67 45.17
CA ARG A 39 -4.56 -52.45 46.27
C ARG A 39 -3.12 -52.74 45.85
N TYR A 40 -2.92 -53.75 45.01
CA TYR A 40 -1.61 -54.14 44.52
C TYR A 40 -1.03 -53.09 43.55
N ILE A 41 -1.84 -52.53 42.65
CA ILE A 41 -1.41 -51.44 41.76
C ILE A 41 -1.04 -50.20 42.57
N GLU A 42 -1.90 -49.76 43.49
CA GLU A 42 -1.66 -48.56 44.31
C GLU A 42 -0.38 -48.68 45.17
N SER A 43 -0.04 -49.88 45.66
CA SER A 43 1.14 -50.07 46.50
C SER A 43 2.46 -50.25 45.72
N HIS A 44 2.41 -50.51 44.41
CA HIS A 44 3.61 -50.77 43.60
C HIS A 44 3.77 -49.80 42.42
N SER A 45 2.82 -48.92 42.14
CA SER A 45 2.88 -48.03 40.96
C SER A 45 4.14 -47.15 40.96
N GLU A 46 4.53 -46.62 42.12
CA GLU A 46 5.74 -45.80 42.25
C GLU A 46 7.01 -46.59 41.89
N GLN A 47 7.06 -47.87 42.24
CA GLN A 47 8.17 -48.75 41.89
C GLN A 47 8.19 -49.10 40.39
N TRP A 48 7.03 -49.22 39.76
CA TRP A 48 6.91 -49.67 38.36
C TRP A 48 7.08 -48.54 37.35
N ILE A 49 6.49 -47.38 37.63
CA ILE A 49 6.40 -46.28 36.67
C ILE A 49 6.88 -44.93 37.24
N GLY A 50 7.48 -44.93 38.43
CA GLY A 50 7.96 -43.71 39.09
C GLY A 50 6.86 -42.75 39.53
N ARG A 51 5.58 -43.16 39.47
CA ARG A 51 4.41 -42.33 39.74
C ARG A 51 3.41 -43.00 40.66
N LYS A 52 2.79 -42.19 41.51
CA LYS A 52 1.69 -42.62 42.36
C LYS A 52 0.42 -42.73 41.53
N VAL A 53 -0.28 -43.86 41.64
CA VAL A 53 -1.56 -44.10 40.97
C VAL A 53 -2.60 -44.44 42.03
N THR A 54 -3.75 -43.78 41.97
CA THR A 54 -4.92 -44.09 42.79
C THR A 54 -6.06 -44.55 41.89
N ILE A 55 -6.88 -45.49 42.38
CA ILE A 55 -7.99 -46.09 41.62
C ILE A 55 -9.23 -46.14 42.50
N GLY A 56 -10.38 -45.62 42.05
CA GLY A 56 -11.65 -45.79 42.76
C GLY A 56 -12.09 -47.24 42.82
N SER A 57 -12.36 -47.84 41.66
CA SER A 57 -12.77 -49.25 41.55
C SER A 57 -12.37 -49.92 40.23
N ILE A 58 -12.18 -51.25 40.28
CA ILE A 58 -11.93 -52.09 39.10
C ILE A 58 -13.13 -53.03 38.94
N VAL A 59 -13.66 -53.14 37.71
CA VAL A 59 -14.78 -54.02 37.35
C VAL A 59 -14.29 -55.05 36.34
N LEU A 60 -14.38 -56.34 36.70
CA LEU A 60 -14.07 -57.45 35.81
C LEU A 60 -15.26 -58.41 35.78
N ASN A 61 -16.10 -58.31 34.74
CA ASN A 61 -17.30 -59.15 34.64
C ASN A 61 -17.13 -60.25 33.57
N PRO A 62 -16.96 -61.53 33.98
CA PRO A 62 -16.74 -62.63 33.04
C PRO A 62 -18.00 -63.06 32.27
N LEU A 63 -19.21 -62.65 32.69
CA LEU A 63 -20.47 -63.00 32.03
C LEU A 63 -20.87 -61.96 30.99
N THR A 64 -20.70 -60.67 31.30
CA THR A 64 -21.00 -59.57 30.38
C THR A 64 -19.79 -59.15 29.55
N PHE A 65 -18.62 -59.76 29.81
CA PHE A 65 -17.34 -59.42 29.19
C PHE A 65 -16.94 -57.95 29.32
N ARG A 66 -17.45 -57.25 30.35
CA ARG A 66 -17.15 -55.83 30.61
C ARG A 66 -15.96 -55.73 31.55
N TYR A 67 -14.98 -54.93 31.15
CA TYR A 67 -13.82 -54.56 31.93
C TYR A 67 -13.83 -53.04 32.09
N ALA A 68 -13.74 -52.54 33.32
CA ALA A 68 -13.72 -51.10 33.58
C ALA A 68 -12.81 -50.74 34.75
N VAL A 69 -12.27 -49.52 34.72
CA VAL A 69 -11.55 -48.90 35.82
C VAL A 69 -12.12 -47.50 36.03
N ASN A 70 -12.55 -47.19 37.25
CA ASN A 70 -13.21 -45.93 37.59
C ASN A 70 -12.34 -45.09 38.52
N GLU A 71 -12.40 -43.77 38.36
CA GLU A 71 -11.71 -42.76 39.17
C GLU A 71 -10.20 -43.05 39.26
N VAL A 72 -9.52 -43.07 38.11
CA VAL A 72 -8.07 -43.23 38.07
C VAL A 72 -7.42 -41.86 38.13
N VAL A 73 -6.41 -41.71 38.99
CA VAL A 73 -5.55 -40.52 39.03
C VAL A 73 -4.10 -40.98 39.08
N CYS A 74 -3.31 -40.52 38.11
CA CYS A 74 -1.86 -40.68 38.06
C CYS A 74 -1.24 -39.31 38.31
N TYR A 75 -0.33 -39.23 39.27
CA TYR A 75 0.35 -38.00 39.65
C TYR A 75 1.70 -37.84 38.96
N GLU A 76 2.20 -36.62 38.88
CA GLU A 76 3.57 -36.33 38.45
C GLU A 76 4.61 -36.95 39.40
N PRO A 77 5.83 -37.29 38.93
CA PRO A 77 6.87 -37.85 39.77
C PRO A 77 7.17 -36.95 40.98
N GLN A 78 7.10 -37.52 42.18
CA GLN A 78 7.39 -36.83 43.44
C GLN A 78 6.55 -35.55 43.68
N SER A 79 5.36 -35.46 43.08
CA SER A 79 4.45 -34.31 43.18
C SER A 79 3.01 -34.75 43.43
N ASP A 80 2.19 -33.84 43.98
CA ASP A 80 0.74 -34.02 44.12
C ASP A 80 -0.03 -33.43 42.91
N GLU A 81 0.69 -32.92 41.90
CA GLU A 81 0.13 -32.47 40.63
C GLU A 81 -0.38 -33.66 39.81
N VAL A 82 -1.56 -33.52 39.20
CA VAL A 82 -2.17 -34.59 38.40
C VAL A 82 -1.54 -34.59 37.01
N PHE A 83 -0.92 -35.71 36.65
CA PHE A 83 -0.43 -35.95 35.29
C PHE A 83 -1.59 -36.37 34.37
N VAL A 84 -2.31 -37.43 34.76
CA VAL A 84 -3.43 -37.98 33.98
C VAL A 84 -4.52 -38.48 34.91
N SER A 85 -5.79 -38.24 34.56
CA SER A 85 -6.93 -38.85 35.26
C SER A 85 -8.10 -39.14 34.33
N TRP A 86 -9.04 -39.98 34.78
CA TRP A 86 -10.34 -40.19 34.12
C TRP A 86 -11.38 -40.75 35.09
N SER A 87 -12.65 -40.40 34.86
CA SER A 87 -13.78 -40.85 35.67
C SER A 87 -14.15 -42.32 35.41
N GLU A 88 -14.15 -42.75 34.14
CA GLU A 88 -14.33 -44.15 33.75
C GLU A 88 -13.56 -44.45 32.47
N ILE A 89 -12.84 -45.58 32.46
CA ILE A 89 -12.42 -46.27 31.23
C ILE A 89 -13.05 -47.66 31.20
N SER A 90 -13.80 -48.00 30.15
CA SER A 90 -14.41 -49.32 30.02
C SER A 90 -14.43 -49.86 28.60
N VAL A 91 -14.37 -51.18 28.48
CA VAL A 91 -14.39 -51.92 27.20
C VAL A 91 -15.10 -53.26 27.36
N ARG A 92 -15.67 -53.78 26.27
CA ARG A 92 -16.21 -55.14 26.22
C ARG A 92 -15.40 -56.03 25.30
N SER A 93 -14.96 -57.20 25.77
CA SER A 93 -14.23 -58.15 24.93
C SER A 93 -14.35 -59.60 25.40
N ASN A 94 -14.62 -60.52 24.47
CA ASN A 94 -14.52 -61.94 24.75
C ASN A 94 -13.06 -62.42 24.59
N LEU A 95 -12.25 -62.18 25.62
CA LEU A 95 -10.83 -62.52 25.62
C LEU A 95 -10.57 -64.03 25.36
N TRP A 96 -11.48 -64.90 25.79
CA TRP A 96 -11.40 -66.35 25.55
C TRP A 96 -11.61 -66.75 24.09
N ALA A 97 -12.47 -66.02 23.36
CA ALA A 97 -12.62 -66.22 21.92
C ALA A 97 -11.40 -65.68 21.18
N GLY A 98 -10.89 -64.50 21.59
CA GLY A 98 -9.71 -63.89 20.99
C GLY A 98 -8.47 -64.76 21.10
N PHE A 99 -8.20 -65.30 22.29
CA PHE A 99 -7.09 -66.23 22.54
C PHE A 99 -7.17 -67.50 21.67
N ARG A 100 -8.37 -68.07 21.47
CA ARG A 100 -8.55 -69.29 20.67
C ARG A 100 -8.45 -69.05 19.17
N ALA A 101 -8.88 -67.89 18.68
CA ALA A 101 -8.99 -67.58 17.26
C ALA A 101 -7.84 -66.70 16.72
N ASN A 102 -6.94 -66.22 17.59
CA ASN A 102 -5.94 -65.19 17.28
C ASN A 102 -6.56 -63.93 16.63
N HIS A 103 -7.80 -63.60 17.05
CA HIS A 103 -8.55 -62.44 16.57
C HIS A 103 -9.18 -61.72 17.77
N TRP A 104 -8.54 -60.63 18.18
CA TRP A 104 -8.92 -59.86 19.36
C TRP A 104 -9.98 -58.80 18.99
N ARG A 105 -11.21 -59.00 19.49
CA ARG A 105 -12.32 -58.09 19.23
C ARG A 105 -12.70 -57.35 20.49
N PHE A 106 -12.67 -56.03 20.42
CA PHE A 106 -13.07 -55.12 21.48
C PHE A 106 -14.21 -54.26 20.96
N ARG A 107 -15.17 -53.95 21.83
CA ARG A 107 -16.31 -53.11 21.47
C ARG A 107 -16.71 -52.20 22.61
N GLY A 108 -17.18 -51.01 22.26
CA GLY A 108 -17.78 -50.08 23.22
C GLY A 108 -16.73 -49.53 24.18
N LEU A 109 -15.57 -49.10 23.65
CA LEU A 109 -14.58 -48.38 24.44
C LEU A 109 -15.19 -47.04 24.87
N ARG A 110 -15.22 -46.78 26.17
CA ARG A 110 -15.69 -45.53 26.77
C ARG A 110 -14.59 -44.95 27.63
N ILE A 111 -14.22 -43.69 27.38
CA ILE A 111 -13.29 -42.91 28.19
C ILE A 111 -14.04 -41.64 28.60
N THR A 112 -14.37 -41.51 29.87
CA THR A 112 -15.21 -40.43 30.40
C THR A 112 -14.36 -39.47 31.21
N GLU A 113 -14.46 -38.18 30.86
CA GLU A 113 -13.76 -37.06 31.51
C GLU A 113 -12.24 -37.29 31.66
N PRO A 114 -11.51 -37.67 30.59
CA PRO A 114 -10.07 -37.78 30.69
C PRO A 114 -9.43 -36.40 30.86
N TYR A 115 -8.51 -36.27 31.80
CA TYR A 115 -7.66 -35.11 31.97
C TYR A 115 -6.20 -35.49 31.69
N VAL A 116 -5.49 -34.65 30.95
CA VAL A 116 -4.06 -34.82 30.67
C VAL A 116 -3.34 -33.48 30.85
N HIS A 117 -2.29 -33.49 31.67
CA HIS A 117 -1.36 -32.38 31.81
C HIS A 117 -0.09 -32.69 31.01
N ILE A 118 0.24 -31.86 30.03
CA ILE A 118 1.40 -32.05 29.15
C ILE A 118 2.35 -30.86 29.32
N VAL A 119 3.60 -31.14 29.69
CA VAL A 119 4.68 -30.15 29.72
C VAL A 119 5.78 -30.60 28.77
N GLN A 120 6.09 -29.78 27.77
CA GLN A 120 7.21 -29.98 26.86
C GLN A 120 8.33 -28.98 27.16
N ARG A 121 9.57 -29.47 27.20
CA ARG A 121 10.80 -28.69 27.32
C ARG A 121 11.80 -29.22 26.29
N GLY A 122 12.02 -28.49 25.21
CA GLY A 122 12.79 -28.95 24.06
C GLY A 122 12.15 -30.19 23.43
N ASP A 123 12.90 -31.30 23.39
CA ASP A 123 12.48 -32.59 22.84
C ASP A 123 11.86 -33.53 23.89
N ARG A 124 11.86 -33.15 25.17
CA ARG A 124 11.35 -33.97 26.27
C ARG A 124 9.98 -33.52 26.74
N PHE A 125 9.15 -34.48 27.08
CA PHE A 125 7.86 -34.31 27.74
C PHE A 125 7.97 -34.72 29.22
N ASN A 126 7.06 -34.23 30.06
CA ASN A 126 6.87 -34.69 31.45
C ASN A 126 6.62 -36.19 31.57
N PHE A 127 6.30 -36.89 30.48
CA PHE A 127 6.12 -38.34 30.41
C PHE A 127 7.19 -39.09 29.59
N SER A 128 8.27 -38.44 29.14
CA SER A 128 9.32 -39.11 28.36
C SER A 128 9.97 -40.29 29.08
N ASP A 129 10.07 -40.22 30.42
CA ASP A 129 10.54 -41.32 31.26
C ASP A 129 9.64 -42.57 31.15
N LEU A 130 8.31 -42.40 30.99
CA LEU A 130 7.38 -43.51 30.75
C LEU A 130 7.64 -44.20 29.41
N MET A 131 8.05 -43.45 28.39
CA MET A 131 8.39 -44.00 27.09
C MET A 131 9.72 -44.78 27.13
N GLU A 132 10.67 -44.31 27.94
CA GLU A 132 11.99 -44.93 28.13
C GLU A 132 11.92 -46.25 28.93
N LEU A 133 10.92 -46.42 29.81
CA LEU A 133 10.66 -47.67 30.53
C LEU A 133 10.40 -48.87 29.59
N GLY A 134 9.94 -48.63 28.36
CA GLY A 134 9.67 -49.66 27.36
C GLY A 134 10.91 -50.34 26.76
N GLY A 135 12.10 -49.80 27.00
CA GLY A 135 13.37 -50.28 26.44
C GLY A 135 13.52 -49.98 24.94
N ALA A 136 14.77 -49.81 24.47
CA ALA A 136 15.04 -49.80 23.03
C ALA A 136 14.74 -51.21 22.50
N ALA A 137 13.72 -51.33 21.65
CA ALA A 137 13.41 -52.58 20.97
C ALA A 137 14.69 -53.11 20.30
N THR A 138 15.21 -54.23 20.80
CA THR A 138 16.29 -54.93 20.11
C THR A 138 15.64 -55.56 18.89
N ASP A 139 16.12 -55.23 17.68
CA ASP A 139 15.66 -55.74 16.39
C ASP A 139 15.81 -57.27 16.28
N THR A 140 15.00 -58.01 17.02
CA THR A 140 14.78 -59.44 16.79
C THR A 140 13.34 -59.59 16.35
N ALA A 141 13.06 -59.11 15.13
CA ALA A 141 11.83 -59.41 14.42
C ALA A 141 11.85 -60.89 14.03
N ALA A 142 11.56 -61.77 15.00
CA ALA A 142 11.19 -63.13 14.74
C ALA A 142 9.82 -63.14 14.04
N THR A 143 9.67 -64.06 13.09
CA THR A 143 8.50 -64.34 12.24
C THR A 143 7.24 -64.70 13.05
N ALA A 144 6.71 -63.75 13.82
CA ALA A 144 5.47 -63.89 14.55
C ALA A 144 4.28 -63.71 13.59
N SER A 145 3.32 -64.61 13.63
CA SER A 145 2.07 -64.50 12.88
C SER A 145 1.37 -63.17 13.18
N SER A 146 0.89 -62.46 12.16
CA SER A 146 0.18 -61.19 12.35
C SER A 146 -1.05 -61.39 13.23
N VAL A 147 -1.07 -60.69 14.37
CA VAL A 147 -2.20 -60.68 15.30
C VAL A 147 -3.28 -59.79 14.70
N ARG A 148 -4.50 -60.34 14.55
CA ARG A 148 -5.65 -59.57 14.07
C ARG A 148 -6.37 -58.93 15.24
N PHE A 149 -6.66 -57.64 15.14
CA PHE A 149 -7.45 -56.93 16.14
C PHE A 149 -8.46 -55.97 15.51
N SER A 150 -9.58 -55.78 16.20
CA SER A 150 -10.56 -54.74 15.91
C SER A 150 -11.10 -54.13 17.20
N MET A 151 -11.23 -52.81 17.23
CA MET A 151 -11.88 -52.04 18.27
C MET A 151 -13.04 -51.27 17.65
N GLU A 152 -14.27 -51.66 17.97
CA GLU A 152 -15.50 -51.05 17.45
C GLU A 152 -16.10 -50.08 18.48
N ASP A 153 -16.81 -49.05 18.01
CA ASP A 153 -17.63 -48.16 18.86
C ASP A 153 -16.80 -47.51 19.99
N ILE A 154 -15.89 -46.61 19.62
CA ILE A 154 -15.01 -45.87 20.52
C ILE A 154 -15.61 -44.51 20.82
N HIS A 155 -15.74 -44.15 22.10
CA HIS A 155 -16.16 -42.82 22.53
C HIS A 155 -15.29 -42.31 23.68
N LEU A 156 -14.79 -41.09 23.52
CA LEU A 156 -14.18 -40.26 24.54
C LEU A 156 -15.09 -39.05 24.73
N THR A 157 -15.49 -38.75 25.96
CA THR A 157 -16.43 -37.66 26.25
C THR A 157 -15.94 -36.77 27.38
N GLY A 158 -16.08 -35.46 27.22
CA GLY A 158 -15.82 -34.47 28.28
C GLY A 158 -14.34 -34.35 28.69
N GLY A 159 -13.41 -34.65 27.79
CA GLY A 159 -11.99 -34.59 28.09
C GLY A 159 -11.45 -33.15 28.23
N ARG A 160 -10.29 -33.04 28.86
CA ARG A 160 -9.54 -31.81 29.06
C ARG A 160 -8.05 -32.06 28.88
N VAL A 161 -7.37 -31.15 28.19
CA VAL A 161 -5.91 -31.19 28.05
C VAL A 161 -5.37 -29.81 28.35
N ASP A 162 -4.39 -29.74 29.25
CA ASP A 162 -3.60 -28.53 29.49
C ASP A 162 -2.20 -28.78 28.92
N TYR A 163 -1.79 -28.00 27.93
CA TYR A 163 -0.51 -28.13 27.24
C TYR A 163 0.35 -26.90 27.44
N ILE A 164 1.52 -27.11 28.04
CA ILE A 164 2.53 -26.09 28.32
C ILE A 164 3.78 -26.48 27.55
N SER A 165 4.34 -25.54 26.80
CA SER A 165 5.52 -25.79 25.98
C SER A 165 6.41 -24.55 25.97
N ASP A 166 7.73 -24.76 25.96
CA ASP A 166 8.71 -23.69 25.82
C ASP A 166 8.76 -23.08 24.42
N ILE A 167 8.19 -23.75 23.41
CA ILE A 167 8.03 -23.22 22.04
C ILE A 167 6.75 -22.41 21.84
N LEU A 168 5.80 -22.46 22.78
CA LEU A 168 4.56 -21.68 22.71
C LEU A 168 4.70 -20.40 23.55
N ALA A 169 4.20 -19.29 23.02
CA ALA A 169 4.23 -18.03 23.75
C ALA A 169 3.26 -18.03 24.95
N THR A 170 2.19 -18.82 24.87
CA THR A 170 1.20 -19.00 25.95
C THR A 170 0.76 -20.46 26.05
N PRO A 171 0.42 -20.97 27.26
CA PRO A 171 -0.17 -22.28 27.43
C PRO A 171 -1.44 -22.46 26.58
N VAL A 172 -1.64 -23.65 26.03
CA VAL A 172 -2.84 -24.00 25.27
C VAL A 172 -3.65 -24.99 26.08
N GLY A 173 -4.92 -24.67 26.33
CA GLY A 173 -5.83 -25.57 27.02
C GLY A 173 -7.09 -25.82 26.20
N ILE A 174 -7.53 -27.07 26.21
CA ILE A 174 -8.79 -27.50 25.58
C ILE A 174 -9.68 -28.18 26.62
N HIS A 175 -10.99 -27.98 26.48
CA HIS A 175 -12.02 -28.61 27.28
C HIS A 175 -13.19 -29.07 26.40
N GLU A 176 -14.12 -29.81 27.00
CA GLU A 176 -15.22 -30.46 26.26
C GLU A 176 -14.72 -31.34 25.09
N LEU A 177 -13.54 -31.95 25.26
CA LEU A 177 -12.96 -32.83 24.26
C LEU A 177 -13.83 -34.08 24.12
N ASN A 178 -14.42 -34.23 22.94
CA ASN A 178 -15.17 -35.40 22.54
C ASN A 178 -14.46 -36.02 21.34
N ALA A 179 -14.22 -37.33 21.37
CA ALA A 179 -13.69 -38.05 20.24
C ALA A 179 -14.48 -39.34 20.02
N THR A 180 -14.75 -39.68 18.77
CA THR A 180 -15.50 -40.88 18.40
C THR A 180 -14.78 -41.64 17.30
N SER A 181 -14.90 -42.96 17.28
CA SER A 181 -14.49 -43.74 16.11
C SER A 181 -15.41 -44.94 15.91
N ASN A 182 -15.73 -45.22 14.64
CA ASN A 182 -16.57 -46.36 14.26
C ASN A 182 -15.82 -47.69 14.48
N ILE A 183 -14.58 -47.78 14.01
CA ILE A 183 -13.70 -48.94 14.12
C ILE A 183 -12.23 -48.52 13.98
N ILE A 184 -11.35 -49.20 14.72
CA ILE A 184 -9.91 -49.27 14.45
C ILE A 184 -9.56 -50.73 14.22
N SER A 185 -8.96 -51.06 13.09
CA SER A 185 -8.71 -52.45 12.67
C SER A 185 -7.31 -52.62 12.09
N SER A 186 -6.71 -53.79 12.33
CA SER A 186 -5.50 -54.22 11.61
C SER A 186 -5.79 -54.74 10.19
N GLU A 187 -7.06 -54.97 9.86
CA GLU A 187 -7.52 -55.40 8.54
C GLU A 187 -7.99 -54.20 7.71
N GLN A 188 -8.22 -54.42 6.41
CA GLN A 188 -8.80 -53.40 5.53
C GLN A 188 -10.16 -52.94 6.08
N ALA A 189 -10.27 -51.64 6.30
CA ALA A 189 -11.44 -50.97 6.84
C ALA A 189 -11.46 -49.49 6.45
N ARG A 190 -12.67 -48.92 6.45
CA ARG A 190 -12.91 -47.48 6.48
C ARG A 190 -13.10 -47.01 7.92
N MET A 191 -12.07 -46.36 8.44
CA MET A 191 -12.01 -45.84 9.80
C MET A 191 -12.43 -44.37 9.76
N GLU A 192 -13.46 -44.03 10.53
CA GLU A 192 -13.98 -42.68 10.67
C GLU A 192 -13.74 -42.25 12.12
N PHE A 193 -13.13 -41.09 12.27
CA PHE A 193 -12.82 -40.44 13.53
C PHE A 193 -13.56 -39.11 13.58
N GLY A 194 -14.24 -38.84 14.67
CA GLY A 194 -14.82 -37.53 14.99
C GLY A 194 -14.05 -36.93 16.15
N LEU A 195 -13.82 -35.61 16.12
CA LEU A 195 -13.12 -34.86 17.14
C LEU A 195 -13.83 -33.52 17.34
N GLY A 196 -14.10 -33.14 18.58
CA GLY A 196 -14.65 -31.83 18.90
C GLY A 196 -14.13 -31.33 20.24
N PHE A 197 -13.68 -30.09 20.32
CA PHE A 197 -13.22 -29.47 21.57
C PHE A 197 -13.36 -27.94 21.54
N VAL A 198 -13.29 -27.33 22.71
CA VAL A 198 -13.32 -25.88 22.91
C VAL A 198 -11.97 -25.42 23.47
N LEU A 199 -11.44 -24.33 22.92
CA LEU A 199 -10.21 -23.67 23.39
C LEU A 199 -10.54 -22.79 24.61
N ASN A 200 -9.66 -22.75 25.60
CA ASN A 200 -9.87 -21.94 26.81
C ASN A 200 -10.03 -20.44 26.53
N ASP A 201 -9.29 -19.92 25.54
CA ASP A 201 -9.29 -18.49 25.19
C ASP A 201 -10.22 -18.14 24.02
N GLY A 202 -11.17 -19.04 23.71
CA GLY A 202 -12.23 -18.83 22.72
C GLY A 202 -12.01 -19.57 21.41
N GLY A 203 -13.08 -20.19 20.92
CA GLY A 203 -13.07 -20.95 19.67
C GLY A 203 -13.45 -22.40 19.90
N ARG A 204 -14.20 -22.96 18.96
CA ARG A 204 -14.58 -24.37 18.94
C ARG A 204 -14.05 -25.01 17.66
N LEU A 205 -13.33 -26.12 17.80
CA LEU A 205 -12.95 -26.96 16.68
C LEU A 205 -13.82 -28.20 16.69
N ASP A 206 -14.54 -28.43 15.60
CA ASP A 206 -15.20 -29.71 15.30
C ASP A 206 -14.60 -30.26 14.02
N GLY A 207 -14.36 -31.56 13.95
CA GLY A 207 -13.76 -32.15 12.77
C GLY A 207 -13.94 -33.65 12.70
N GLY A 208 -13.60 -34.17 11.53
CA GLY A 208 -13.57 -35.59 11.27
C GLY A 208 -12.37 -35.95 10.42
N PHE A 209 -11.81 -37.12 10.70
CA PHE A 209 -10.76 -37.73 9.91
C PHE A 209 -11.25 -39.08 9.43
N VAL A 210 -11.11 -39.36 8.14
CA VAL A 210 -11.47 -40.64 7.54
C VAL A 210 -10.21 -41.25 6.96
N VAL A 211 -9.95 -42.53 7.24
CA VAL A 211 -8.92 -43.33 6.59
C VAL A 211 -9.60 -44.51 5.95
N ASP A 212 -9.56 -44.57 4.63
CA ASP A 212 -10.06 -45.69 3.87
C ASP A 212 -8.88 -46.49 3.31
N THR A 213 -8.61 -47.61 3.96
CA THR A 213 -7.49 -48.47 3.58
C THR A 213 -7.75 -49.35 2.36
N GLU A 214 -9.01 -49.44 1.90
CA GLU A 214 -9.37 -50.18 0.70
C GLU A 214 -9.05 -49.38 -0.57
N VAL A 215 -9.29 -48.06 -0.53
CA VAL A 215 -8.99 -47.13 -1.63
C VAL A 215 -7.75 -46.27 -1.39
N GLU A 216 -7.01 -46.54 -0.32
CA GLU A 216 -5.74 -45.90 0.04
C GLU A 216 -5.82 -44.38 0.25
N ARG A 217 -6.97 -43.89 0.75
CA ARG A 217 -7.27 -42.47 0.90
C ARG A 217 -7.46 -42.05 2.34
N TYR A 218 -7.22 -40.78 2.59
CA TYR A 218 -7.64 -40.12 3.80
C TYR A 218 -8.36 -38.80 3.50
N GLY A 219 -9.26 -38.41 4.40
CA GLY A 219 -9.98 -37.15 4.31
C GLY A 219 -10.04 -36.47 5.66
N ILE A 220 -9.93 -35.14 5.65
CA ILE A 220 -10.00 -34.29 6.84
C ILE A 220 -11.12 -33.28 6.61
N LYS A 221 -12.05 -33.20 7.55
CA LYS A 221 -13.01 -32.10 7.65
C LYS A 221 -12.78 -31.38 8.95
N ALA A 222 -12.61 -30.07 8.91
CA ALA A 222 -12.39 -29.26 10.10
C ALA A 222 -13.23 -27.99 10.04
N HIS A 223 -13.83 -27.64 11.17
CA HIS A 223 -14.69 -26.50 11.38
C HIS A 223 -14.20 -25.79 12.63
N LEU A 224 -13.49 -24.68 12.45
CA LEU A 224 -13.12 -23.76 13.51
C LEU A 224 -14.14 -22.63 13.53
N LYS A 225 -14.80 -22.40 14.66
CA LYS A 225 -15.78 -21.33 14.83
C LYS A 225 -15.37 -20.41 15.97
N SER A 226 -15.43 -19.10 15.69
CA SER A 226 -15.20 -18.03 16.66
C SER A 226 -13.86 -18.13 17.39
N PHE A 227 -12.80 -18.50 16.67
CA PHE A 227 -11.44 -18.46 17.20
C PHE A 227 -11.05 -17.01 17.50
N ALA A 228 -10.69 -16.73 18.75
CA ALA A 228 -10.36 -15.37 19.17
C ALA A 228 -8.96 -14.99 18.70
N LEU A 229 -8.85 -13.96 17.85
CA LEU A 229 -7.57 -13.52 17.29
C LEU A 229 -6.58 -13.02 18.36
N SER A 230 -7.06 -12.65 19.55
CA SER A 230 -6.21 -12.30 20.69
C SER A 230 -5.24 -13.41 21.10
N GLN A 231 -5.54 -14.67 20.79
CA GLN A 231 -4.63 -15.80 21.00
C GLN A 231 -3.36 -15.73 20.12
N LEU A 232 -3.42 -14.99 19.00
CA LEU A 232 -2.26 -14.78 18.11
C LEU A 232 -1.43 -13.55 18.49
N LEU A 233 -1.89 -12.74 19.45
CA LEU A 233 -1.22 -11.50 19.86
C LEU A 233 0.24 -11.72 20.28
N PRO A 234 0.61 -12.74 21.09
CA PRO A 234 1.99 -12.93 21.49
C PRO A 234 2.93 -13.17 20.29
N TYR A 235 2.47 -13.95 19.31
CA TYR A 235 3.22 -14.21 18.08
C TYR A 235 3.35 -12.97 17.20
N LEU A 236 2.32 -12.12 17.17
CA LEU A 236 2.40 -10.83 16.47
C LEU A 236 3.36 -9.88 17.19
N GLN A 237 3.39 -9.91 18.52
CA GLN A 237 4.27 -9.09 19.35
C GLN A 237 5.75 -9.41 19.15
N ASP A 238 6.12 -10.62 18.73
CA ASP A 238 7.50 -10.95 18.35
C ASP A 238 7.97 -10.16 17.11
N LEU A 239 7.05 -9.80 16.21
CA LEU A 239 7.34 -9.10 14.96
C LEU A 239 7.08 -7.59 15.05
N PHE A 240 6.09 -7.21 15.86
CA PHE A 240 5.47 -5.90 15.79
C PHE A 240 5.08 -5.39 17.18
N GLN A 241 5.48 -4.17 17.53
CA GLN A 241 5.09 -3.50 18.76
C GLN A 241 3.60 -3.18 18.72
N CYS A 242 2.76 -4.04 19.29
CA CYS A 242 1.32 -3.84 19.41
C CYS A 242 0.82 -4.20 20.81
N LYS A 243 -0.31 -3.59 21.18
CA LYS A 243 -0.96 -3.82 22.47
C LYS A 243 -2.10 -4.82 22.38
N ALA A 244 -2.86 -4.78 21.30
CA ALA A 244 -4.07 -5.59 21.15
C ALA A 244 -4.29 -6.01 19.71
N LEU A 245 -4.73 -7.26 19.56
CA LEU A 245 -5.23 -7.87 18.34
C LEU A 245 -6.62 -8.44 18.69
N GLU A 246 -7.66 -7.81 18.18
CA GLU A 246 -9.05 -8.17 18.44
C GLU A 246 -9.69 -8.75 17.18
N GLY A 247 -10.74 -9.55 17.35
CA GLY A 247 -11.53 -10.13 16.26
C GLY A 247 -11.78 -11.63 16.43
N ALA A 248 -12.59 -12.17 15.54
CA ALA A 248 -12.91 -13.59 15.50
C ALA A 248 -12.67 -14.17 14.11
N LEU A 249 -12.17 -15.41 14.07
CA LEU A 249 -11.92 -16.18 12.86
C LEU A 249 -12.75 -17.45 12.83
N ASP A 250 -13.40 -17.70 11.70
CA ASP A 250 -14.02 -18.96 11.37
C ASP A 250 -13.29 -19.56 10.16
N LEU A 251 -13.03 -20.87 10.20
CA LEU A 251 -12.42 -21.62 9.12
C LEU A 251 -13.17 -22.93 8.92
N ASP A 252 -13.67 -23.16 7.71
CA ASP A 252 -14.17 -24.46 7.27
C ASP A 252 -13.17 -25.03 6.26
N LEU A 253 -12.71 -26.27 6.47
CA LEU A 253 -11.71 -26.96 5.65
C LEU A 253 -12.21 -28.36 5.30
N ASP A 254 -12.15 -28.73 4.02
CA ASP A 254 -12.33 -30.09 3.54
C ASP A 254 -11.11 -30.47 2.67
N LEU A 255 -10.42 -31.51 3.07
CA LEU A 255 -9.21 -32.02 2.42
C LEU A 255 -9.40 -33.51 2.13
N VAL A 256 -9.04 -33.93 0.93
CA VAL A 256 -8.98 -35.34 0.55
C VAL A 256 -7.66 -35.59 -0.16
N ASP A 257 -6.95 -36.64 0.23
CA ASP A 257 -5.70 -37.04 -0.40
C ASP A 257 -5.48 -38.56 -0.25
N SER A 258 -4.40 -39.07 -0.80
CA SER A 258 -4.01 -40.47 -0.69
C SER A 258 -2.62 -40.58 -0.09
N TYR A 259 -2.45 -41.51 0.85
CA TYR A 259 -1.18 -41.71 1.53
C TYR A 259 -0.19 -42.56 0.70
N LYS A 260 -0.51 -42.80 -0.59
CA LYS A 260 0.31 -43.58 -1.53
C LYS A 260 0.62 -42.81 -2.81
N ASP A 261 -0.38 -42.18 -3.40
CA ASP A 261 -0.26 -41.18 -4.46
C ASP A 261 -0.34 -39.78 -3.85
N THR A 262 0.81 -39.12 -3.71
CA THR A 262 0.95 -37.78 -3.12
C THR A 262 0.53 -36.65 -4.06
N THR A 263 0.06 -36.95 -5.28
CA THR A 263 -0.42 -35.94 -6.24
C THR A 263 -1.94 -35.74 -6.16
N SER A 264 -2.66 -36.59 -5.42
CA SER A 264 -4.12 -36.61 -5.39
C SER A 264 -4.77 -35.57 -4.48
N LEU A 265 -3.98 -34.67 -3.90
CA LEU A 265 -4.43 -33.67 -2.95
C LEU A 265 -5.53 -32.77 -3.57
N ALA A 266 -6.69 -32.79 -2.92
CA ALA A 266 -7.83 -31.94 -3.19
C ALA A 266 -8.22 -31.16 -1.92
N ILE A 267 -8.29 -29.83 -2.01
CA ILE A 267 -8.62 -28.96 -0.88
C ILE A 267 -9.75 -28.01 -1.25
N SER A 268 -10.69 -27.81 -0.34
CA SER A 268 -11.62 -26.67 -0.35
C SER A 268 -11.64 -26.02 1.03
N ALA A 269 -11.76 -24.70 1.08
CA ALA A 269 -11.74 -23.96 2.33
C ALA A 269 -12.57 -22.69 2.27
N ALA A 270 -13.13 -22.28 3.41
CA ALA A 270 -13.78 -20.99 3.59
C ALA A 270 -13.28 -20.34 4.87
N LEU A 271 -12.74 -19.13 4.73
CA LEU A 271 -12.25 -18.28 5.82
C LEU A 271 -13.21 -17.10 6.00
N ASP A 272 -13.60 -16.82 7.24
CA ASP A 272 -14.36 -15.62 7.60
C ASP A 272 -13.72 -14.97 8.83
N VAL A 273 -13.23 -13.75 8.68
CA VAL A 273 -12.67 -12.97 9.80
C VAL A 273 -13.56 -11.76 10.03
N ARG A 274 -13.89 -11.50 11.30
CA ARG A 274 -14.84 -10.46 11.71
C ARG A 274 -14.24 -9.58 12.79
N GLY A 275 -14.44 -8.27 12.64
CA GLY A 275 -14.06 -7.26 13.64
C GLY A 275 -12.56 -7.26 13.95
N LEU A 276 -11.71 -7.47 12.93
CA LEU A 276 -10.27 -7.45 13.11
C LEU A 276 -9.85 -6.02 13.45
N LYS A 277 -9.10 -5.85 14.54
CA LYS A 277 -8.57 -4.55 14.97
C LYS A 277 -7.18 -4.72 15.56
N LEU A 278 -6.25 -3.89 15.07
CA LEU A 278 -4.88 -3.81 15.55
C LEU A 278 -4.66 -2.44 16.20
N THR A 279 -4.15 -2.47 17.44
CA THR A 279 -3.90 -1.27 18.25
C THR A 279 -2.43 -1.19 18.64
N ASP A 280 -1.85 0.01 18.51
CA ASP A 280 -0.48 0.30 18.90
C ASP A 280 -0.30 0.33 20.44
N PRO A 281 0.95 0.48 20.94
CA PRO A 281 1.22 0.60 22.37
C PRO A 281 0.55 1.81 23.07
N ASN A 282 0.22 2.87 22.31
CA ASN A 282 -0.37 4.12 22.80
C ASN A 282 -1.92 4.11 22.81
N ASN A 283 -2.56 3.00 22.44
CA ASN A 283 -4.01 2.84 22.23
C ASN A 283 -4.55 3.51 20.95
N GLU A 284 -3.70 3.83 19.98
CA GLU A 284 -4.14 4.27 18.67
C GLU A 284 -4.49 3.08 17.78
N LYS A 285 -5.60 3.20 17.05
CA LYS A 285 -6.01 2.22 16.03
C LYS A 285 -5.09 2.38 14.81
N LEU A 286 -4.39 1.31 14.46
CA LEU A 286 -3.51 1.26 13.27
C LEU A 286 -4.26 0.72 12.05
N PHE A 287 -5.02 -0.34 12.27
CA PHE A 287 -5.78 -1.03 11.25
C PHE A 287 -7.06 -1.61 11.84
N SER A 288 -8.16 -1.51 11.11
CA SER A 288 -9.37 -2.29 11.37
C SER A 288 -9.96 -2.83 10.09
N LEU A 289 -10.69 -3.94 10.21
CA LEU A 289 -11.42 -4.59 9.13
C LEU A 289 -12.71 -5.15 9.69
N GLU A 290 -13.85 -4.70 9.17
CA GLU A 290 -15.16 -5.14 9.65
C GLU A 290 -15.38 -6.62 9.37
N ARG A 291 -15.13 -7.04 8.12
CA ARG A 291 -15.21 -8.43 7.72
C ARG A 291 -14.32 -8.73 6.51
N THR A 292 -13.71 -9.90 6.50
CA THR A 292 -13.21 -10.50 5.26
C THR A 292 -13.73 -11.91 5.10
N ARG A 293 -14.05 -12.29 3.87
CA ARG A 293 -14.38 -13.65 3.48
C ARG A 293 -13.50 -14.06 2.31
N ALA A 294 -12.86 -15.21 2.42
CA ALA A 294 -12.12 -15.81 1.34
C ALA A 294 -12.57 -17.25 1.15
N GLN A 295 -12.93 -17.60 -0.08
CA GLN A 295 -13.35 -18.96 -0.43
C GLN A 295 -12.38 -19.57 -1.44
N LEU A 296 -11.86 -20.74 -1.11
CA LEU A 296 -11.19 -21.67 -2.02
C LEU A 296 -12.21 -22.76 -2.36
N ASP A 297 -12.77 -22.72 -3.56
CA ASP A 297 -13.75 -23.70 -4.01
C ASP A 297 -13.09 -25.05 -4.23
N THR A 298 -11.92 -25.06 -4.88
CA THR A 298 -11.17 -26.28 -5.18
C THR A 298 -9.70 -25.97 -5.48
N LEU A 299 -8.78 -26.72 -4.90
CA LEU A 299 -7.39 -26.85 -5.33
C LEU A 299 -7.13 -28.32 -5.61
N VAL A 300 -6.71 -28.68 -6.83
CA VAL A 300 -6.33 -30.06 -7.21
C VAL A 300 -4.89 -30.06 -7.70
N ALA A 301 -3.99 -30.61 -6.90
CA ALA A 301 -2.55 -30.56 -7.18
C ALA A 301 -2.18 -31.24 -8.52
N LYS A 302 -2.77 -32.42 -8.79
CA LYS A 302 -2.55 -33.19 -10.04
C LYS A 302 -2.92 -32.43 -11.31
N GLU A 303 -3.96 -31.60 -11.24
CA GLU A 303 -4.48 -30.85 -12.39
C GLU A 303 -3.86 -29.44 -12.47
N GLN A 304 -3.05 -29.04 -11.48
CA GLN A 304 -2.58 -27.65 -11.32
C GLN A 304 -3.74 -26.65 -11.44
N ARG A 305 -4.89 -27.03 -10.86
CA ARG A 305 -6.14 -26.27 -10.97
C ARG A 305 -6.45 -25.62 -9.63
N VAL A 306 -6.64 -24.31 -9.66
CA VAL A 306 -7.02 -23.51 -8.49
C VAL A 306 -8.28 -22.70 -8.80
N GLU A 307 -9.36 -22.99 -8.08
CA GLU A 307 -10.61 -22.25 -8.16
C GLU A 307 -10.87 -21.51 -6.86
N MET A 308 -10.65 -20.20 -6.91
CA MET A 308 -11.04 -19.26 -5.89
C MET A 308 -12.48 -18.82 -6.13
N GLY A 309 -13.28 -18.89 -5.07
CA GLY A 309 -14.64 -18.38 -5.04
C GLY A 309 -14.66 -16.86 -4.93
N GLU A 310 -15.38 -16.35 -3.94
CA GLU A 310 -15.37 -14.92 -3.62
C GLU A 310 -14.28 -14.59 -2.60
N VAL A 311 -13.53 -13.52 -2.85
CA VAL A 311 -12.64 -12.88 -1.89
C VAL A 311 -13.12 -11.45 -1.69
N VAL A 312 -13.62 -11.16 -0.49
CA VAL A 312 -14.25 -9.87 -0.16
C VAL A 312 -13.63 -9.33 1.13
N LEU A 313 -13.08 -8.12 1.06
CA LEU A 313 -12.69 -7.32 2.22
C LEU A 313 -13.66 -6.15 2.35
N ASP A 314 -14.29 -5.99 3.51
CA ASP A 314 -15.26 -4.94 3.78
C ASP A 314 -14.87 -4.12 5.02
N GLY A 315 -14.95 -2.80 4.89
CA GLY A 315 -14.70 -1.88 5.99
C GLY A 315 -13.24 -1.84 6.48
N ALA A 316 -12.28 -2.06 5.58
CA ALA A 316 -10.85 -1.91 5.91
C ALA A 316 -10.50 -0.42 6.14
N ASP A 317 -9.93 -0.07 7.28
CA ASP A 317 -9.53 1.29 7.64
C ASP A 317 -8.08 1.28 8.15
N LEU A 318 -7.21 1.98 7.43
CA LEU A 318 -5.76 1.99 7.64
C LEU A 318 -5.28 3.40 8.02
N LYS A 319 -4.45 3.51 9.05
CA LYS A 319 -3.70 4.72 9.37
C LYS A 319 -2.23 4.58 8.94
N PHE A 320 -1.78 5.46 8.07
CA PHE A 320 -0.38 5.53 7.64
C PHE A 320 0.18 6.92 7.92
N VAL A 321 1.29 6.98 8.65
CA VAL A 321 1.90 8.24 9.08
C VAL A 321 3.37 8.25 8.67
N MET A 322 3.75 9.15 7.77
CA MET A 322 5.14 9.53 7.55
C MET A 322 5.60 10.51 8.61
N LEU A 323 6.81 10.30 9.12
CA LEU A 323 7.41 11.03 10.23
C LEU A 323 8.48 11.98 9.70
N ALA A 324 8.85 12.97 10.51
CA ALA A 324 9.75 14.06 10.08
C ALA A 324 11.16 13.58 9.68
N ASP A 325 11.57 12.38 10.10
CA ASP A 325 12.85 11.77 9.73
C ASP A 325 12.76 10.87 8.47
N GLY A 326 11.61 10.87 7.78
CA GLY A 326 11.37 10.08 6.57
C GLY A 326 10.98 8.62 6.83
N THR A 327 10.94 8.18 8.09
CA THR A 327 10.40 6.85 8.46
C THR A 327 8.87 6.88 8.59
N ASP A 328 8.23 5.73 8.69
CA ASP A 328 6.77 5.62 8.88
C ASP A 328 6.39 4.90 10.18
N ASN A 329 5.14 5.07 10.60
CA ASN A 329 4.61 4.45 11.82
C ASN A 329 4.67 2.91 11.80
N TRP A 330 4.49 2.25 10.66
CA TRP A 330 4.54 0.79 10.58
C TRP A 330 5.97 0.27 10.71
N THR A 331 6.91 0.87 9.99
CA THR A 331 8.33 0.53 10.08
C THR A 331 8.89 0.74 11.49
N ARG A 332 8.47 1.80 12.21
CA ARG A 332 8.89 2.02 13.61
C ARG A 332 8.31 1.02 14.60
N LEU A 333 7.15 0.44 14.28
CA LEU A 333 6.53 -0.58 15.12
C LEU A 333 7.09 -1.97 14.82
N LEU A 334 7.69 -2.21 13.65
CA LEU A 334 8.39 -3.47 13.35
C LEU A 334 9.63 -3.63 14.24
N LYS A 335 9.84 -4.84 14.76
CA LYS A 335 11.05 -5.23 15.51
C LYS A 335 12.13 -5.69 14.54
N LEU A 336 12.89 -4.73 14.03
CA LEU A 336 14.01 -4.95 13.11
C LEU A 336 15.34 -5.04 13.88
N ASP A 337 16.24 -5.93 13.44
CA ASP A 337 17.61 -5.99 13.94
C ASP A 337 18.49 -5.02 13.13
N PRO A 338 18.97 -3.91 13.71
CA PRO A 338 19.86 -2.99 13.01
C PRO A 338 21.29 -3.53 12.87
N THR A 339 21.62 -4.67 13.49
CA THR A 339 22.99 -5.23 13.53
C THR A 339 23.22 -6.42 12.59
N ALA A 340 22.19 -6.89 11.88
CA ALA A 340 22.32 -7.96 10.90
C ALA A 340 23.04 -7.46 9.62
N VAL A 341 24.28 -7.90 9.40
CA VAL A 341 25.03 -7.66 8.16
C VAL A 341 24.96 -8.92 7.32
N SER A 342 24.27 -8.88 6.17
CA SER A 342 24.49 -9.86 5.10
C SER A 342 25.60 -9.36 4.19
N GLY A 343 26.51 -10.24 3.78
CA GLY A 343 27.74 -9.88 3.06
C GLY A 343 27.53 -9.09 1.77
N THR A 344 28.51 -8.22 1.49
CA THR A 344 28.67 -7.27 0.36
C THR A 344 27.72 -6.06 0.34
N ASP A 345 28.23 -4.94 0.90
CA ASP A 345 27.84 -3.53 0.71
C ASP A 345 26.35 -3.14 0.73
N SER A 346 25.49 -3.93 1.38
CA SER A 346 24.10 -3.57 1.67
C SER A 346 23.76 -3.95 3.11
N VAL A 347 23.39 -2.98 3.96
CA VAL A 347 22.79 -3.28 5.27
C VAL A 347 21.41 -3.87 5.01
N SER A 348 21.23 -5.17 5.21
CA SER A 348 19.91 -5.82 5.18
C SER A 348 19.35 -5.88 6.59
N THR A 349 18.36 -5.06 6.88
CA THR A 349 17.57 -5.13 8.12
C THR A 349 16.81 -6.45 8.14
N GLN A 350 17.20 -7.38 9.03
CA GLN A 350 16.49 -8.64 9.22
C GLN A 350 15.50 -8.54 10.40
N LEU A 351 14.37 -9.23 10.32
CA LEU A 351 13.39 -9.29 11.41
C LEU A 351 13.95 -10.07 12.61
N GLN A 352 13.76 -9.56 13.83
CA GLN A 352 14.14 -10.24 15.08
C GLN A 352 13.08 -11.26 15.53
N ALA A 353 12.70 -12.19 14.67
CA ALA A 353 11.70 -13.20 15.01
C ALA A 353 12.16 -14.60 14.62
N SER A 354 11.71 -15.59 15.39
CA SER A 354 11.98 -17.01 15.12
C SER A 354 11.40 -17.41 13.77
N GLU A 355 12.13 -18.22 13.00
CA GLU A 355 11.62 -18.85 11.76
C GLU A 355 10.36 -19.70 12.02
N SER A 356 10.16 -20.16 13.27
CA SER A 356 8.95 -20.88 13.70
C SER A 356 7.76 -19.98 14.03
N ASN A 357 7.87 -18.65 13.87
CA ASN A 357 6.75 -17.75 14.08
C ASN A 357 5.66 -17.98 13.03
N VAL A 358 4.42 -18.16 13.48
CA VAL A 358 3.28 -18.51 12.60
C VAL A 358 3.04 -17.51 11.47
N PHE A 359 3.27 -16.21 11.70
CA PHE A 359 3.08 -15.18 10.68
C PHE A 359 4.19 -15.20 9.63
N LEU A 360 5.44 -15.51 10.02
CA LEU A 360 6.55 -15.66 9.08
C LEU A 360 6.36 -16.91 8.23
N MET A 361 6.04 -18.06 8.85
CA MET A 361 5.72 -19.27 8.10
C MET A 361 4.60 -19.03 7.09
N LEU A 362 3.52 -18.35 7.52
CA LEU A 362 2.41 -18.01 6.61
C LEU A 362 2.85 -17.10 5.46
N ALA A 363 3.69 -16.09 5.72
CA ALA A 363 4.21 -15.21 4.69
C ALA A 363 5.06 -15.95 3.66
N ASP A 364 5.93 -16.87 4.09
CA ASP A 364 6.73 -17.72 3.22
C ASP A 364 5.84 -18.63 2.36
N TYR A 365 4.82 -19.26 2.98
CA TYR A 365 3.86 -20.09 2.25
C TYR A 365 3.05 -19.30 1.23
N ILE A 366 2.58 -18.09 1.57
CA ILE A 366 1.84 -17.23 0.64
C ILE A 366 2.73 -16.85 -0.55
N SER A 367 4.00 -16.52 -0.28
CA SER A 367 4.97 -16.17 -1.33
C SER A 367 5.20 -17.34 -2.28
N TYR A 368 5.43 -18.54 -1.74
CA TYR A 368 5.54 -19.78 -2.52
C TYR A 368 4.29 -20.07 -3.35
N LEU A 369 3.09 -19.95 -2.75
CA LEU A 369 1.83 -20.18 -3.45
C LEU A 369 1.58 -19.14 -4.55
N GLY A 370 1.96 -17.88 -4.35
CA GLY A 370 1.85 -16.82 -5.35
C GLY A 370 2.61 -17.17 -6.64
N GLU A 371 3.84 -17.66 -6.50
CA GLU A 371 4.65 -18.12 -7.65
C GLU A 371 4.01 -19.33 -8.36
N GLN A 372 3.48 -20.28 -7.60
CA GLN A 372 2.82 -21.48 -8.15
C GLN A 372 1.48 -21.17 -8.83
N ILE A 373 0.68 -20.24 -8.29
CA ILE A 373 -0.61 -19.85 -8.87
C ILE A 373 -0.43 -19.20 -10.24
N VAL A 374 0.57 -18.33 -10.39
CA VAL A 374 0.89 -17.71 -11.69
C VAL A 374 1.29 -18.77 -12.73
N ALA A 375 1.86 -19.90 -12.29
CA ALA A 375 2.20 -21.03 -13.13
C ALA A 375 1.05 -22.04 -13.35
N SER A 376 -0.13 -21.84 -12.73
CA SER A 376 -1.25 -22.78 -12.70
C SER A 376 -2.48 -22.29 -13.48
N ASP A 377 -3.42 -23.19 -13.78
CA ASP A 377 -4.74 -22.80 -14.27
C ASP A 377 -5.59 -22.30 -13.11
N TYR A 378 -5.89 -21.00 -13.10
CA TYR A 378 -6.59 -20.36 -12.00
C TYR A 378 -7.90 -19.70 -12.43
N THR A 379 -8.84 -19.68 -11.49
CA THR A 379 -10.09 -18.93 -11.58
C THR A 379 -10.32 -18.21 -10.27
N ALA A 380 -10.72 -16.94 -10.32
CA ALA A 380 -11.28 -16.20 -9.19
C ALA A 380 -12.69 -15.72 -9.58
N LYS A 381 -13.74 -16.13 -8.86
CA LYS A 381 -15.12 -15.75 -9.24
C LYS A 381 -15.39 -14.26 -9.00
N LYS A 382 -14.88 -13.72 -7.91
CA LYS A 382 -15.04 -12.31 -7.55
C LYS A 382 -13.95 -11.88 -6.57
N LEU A 383 -13.38 -10.71 -6.82
CA LEU A 383 -12.52 -10.01 -5.89
C LEU A 383 -13.17 -8.67 -5.56
N ALA A 384 -13.32 -8.33 -4.28
CA ALA A 384 -13.89 -7.06 -3.88
C ALA A 384 -13.23 -6.49 -2.63
N LEU A 385 -12.97 -5.18 -2.65
CA LEU A 385 -12.68 -4.33 -1.50
C LEU A 385 -13.82 -3.31 -1.42
N THR A 386 -14.53 -3.22 -0.31
CA THR A 386 -15.67 -2.31 -0.17
C THR A 386 -15.60 -1.48 1.10
N ASN A 387 -16.16 -0.26 1.03
CA ASN A 387 -16.30 0.65 2.17
C ASN A 387 -14.98 0.92 2.91
N SER A 388 -13.86 0.91 2.19
CA SER A 388 -12.54 1.05 2.80
C SER A 388 -12.07 2.49 2.89
N ALA A 389 -11.13 2.75 3.79
CA ALA A 389 -10.52 4.06 3.99
C ALA A 389 -9.03 3.97 4.31
N VAL A 390 -8.29 4.99 3.89
CA VAL A 390 -6.88 5.22 4.25
C VAL A 390 -6.77 6.64 4.76
N HIS A 391 -6.23 6.77 5.97
CA HIS A 391 -5.88 8.05 6.58
C HIS A 391 -4.36 8.21 6.48
N PHE A 392 -3.94 9.10 5.59
CA PHE A 392 -2.55 9.42 5.35
C PHE A 392 -2.19 10.72 6.07
N GLU A 393 -1.12 10.67 6.86
CA GLU A 393 -0.52 11.83 7.49
C GLU A 393 0.95 11.88 7.12
N ASP A 394 1.46 13.05 6.74
CA ASP A 394 2.87 13.25 6.41
C ASP A 394 3.41 14.45 7.18
N ASN A 395 4.35 14.16 8.07
CA ASN A 395 5.05 15.13 8.91
C ASN A 395 6.45 15.49 8.37
N THR A 396 6.78 15.09 7.15
CA THR A 396 8.04 15.44 6.48
C THR A 396 8.09 16.93 6.09
N PRO A 397 7.02 17.52 5.54
CA PRO A 397 6.98 18.96 5.28
C PRO A 397 6.92 19.76 6.59
N ALA A 398 7.34 21.03 6.57
CA ALA A 398 7.27 21.92 7.73
C ALA A 398 5.86 22.04 8.34
N GLN A 399 4.82 21.92 7.51
CA GLN A 399 3.43 21.83 7.95
C GLN A 399 2.92 20.40 7.70
N PRO A 400 2.34 19.73 8.72
CA PRO A 400 1.78 18.40 8.55
C PRO A 400 0.71 18.36 7.47
N PHE A 401 0.83 17.41 6.54
CA PHE A 401 -0.18 17.08 5.55
C PHE A 401 -1.08 15.98 6.10
N ARG A 402 -2.40 16.13 5.97
CA ARG A 402 -3.38 15.13 6.40
C ARG A 402 -4.41 14.93 5.31
N TYR A 403 -4.60 13.70 4.90
CA TYR A 403 -5.46 13.36 3.77
C TYR A 403 -6.18 12.04 3.98
N ALA A 404 -7.50 12.05 3.80
CA ALA A 404 -8.35 10.89 3.90
C ALA A 404 -8.82 10.47 2.51
N ILE A 405 -8.53 9.23 2.15
CA ILE A 405 -9.11 8.55 1.00
C ILE A 405 -10.17 7.61 1.57
N SER A 406 -11.43 7.84 1.24
CA SER A 406 -12.57 7.13 1.83
C SER A 406 -13.46 6.51 0.76
N ALA A 407 -14.42 5.67 1.17
CA ALA A 407 -15.30 4.95 0.25
C ALA A 407 -14.52 4.26 -0.89
N ILE A 408 -13.37 3.69 -0.54
CA ILE A 408 -12.53 2.94 -1.46
C ILE A 408 -13.29 1.66 -1.80
N ASN A 409 -13.62 1.51 -3.08
CA ASN A 409 -14.25 0.33 -3.62
C ASN A 409 -13.42 -0.17 -4.80
N VAL A 410 -12.97 -1.42 -4.73
CA VAL A 410 -12.28 -2.10 -5.83
C VAL A 410 -13.07 -3.37 -6.12
N SER A 411 -13.35 -3.65 -7.39
CA SER A 411 -14.03 -4.88 -7.75
C SER A 411 -13.52 -5.46 -9.06
N ALA A 412 -13.36 -6.77 -9.06
CA ALA A 412 -13.17 -7.57 -10.25
C ALA A 412 -14.19 -8.71 -10.22
N ASN A 413 -14.85 -8.94 -11.35
CA ASN A 413 -15.71 -10.10 -11.54
C ASN A 413 -14.84 -11.34 -11.80
N ARG A 414 -15.40 -12.33 -12.48
CA ARG A 414 -14.68 -13.56 -12.81
C ARG A 414 -13.38 -13.24 -13.55
N ILE A 415 -12.26 -13.68 -12.99
CA ILE A 415 -10.93 -13.68 -13.61
C ILE A 415 -10.50 -15.13 -13.81
N THR A 416 -9.98 -15.46 -14.99
CA THR A 416 -9.43 -16.78 -15.29
C THR A 416 -8.11 -16.67 -16.04
N SER A 417 -7.25 -17.69 -15.95
CA SER A 417 -5.99 -17.74 -16.71
C SER A 417 -6.18 -17.89 -18.23
N ASP A 418 -7.35 -18.35 -18.67
CA ASP A 418 -7.65 -18.65 -20.08
C ASP A 418 -8.32 -17.50 -20.86
N GLN A 419 -8.88 -16.50 -20.17
CA GLN A 419 -9.51 -15.35 -20.84
C GLN A 419 -8.46 -14.39 -21.41
N GLU A 420 -8.84 -13.65 -22.46
CA GLU A 420 -7.94 -12.69 -23.12
C GLU A 420 -7.60 -11.48 -22.23
N ALA A 421 -8.51 -11.09 -21.33
CA ALA A 421 -8.35 -9.90 -20.50
C ALA A 421 -9.12 -9.98 -19.18
N GLY A 422 -8.45 -9.70 -18.07
CA GLY A 422 -9.07 -9.43 -16.77
C GLY A 422 -9.43 -7.96 -16.63
N ARG A 423 -10.53 -7.66 -15.91
CA ARG A 423 -10.98 -6.28 -15.67
C ARG A 423 -11.13 -6.00 -14.19
N VAL A 424 -10.59 -4.87 -13.74
CA VAL A 424 -10.71 -4.35 -12.38
C VAL A 424 -11.26 -2.93 -12.48
N SER A 425 -12.23 -2.61 -11.62
CA SER A 425 -12.74 -1.25 -11.45
C SER A 425 -12.43 -0.78 -10.04
N ALA A 426 -12.13 0.51 -9.89
CA ALA A 426 -11.81 1.16 -8.63
C ALA A 426 -12.52 2.51 -8.52
N SER A 427 -12.94 2.87 -7.31
CA SER A 427 -13.43 4.21 -7.01
C SER A 427 -13.09 4.60 -5.57
N ALA A 428 -12.94 5.90 -5.34
CA ALA A 428 -12.72 6.45 -4.01
C ALA A 428 -13.18 7.91 -3.93
N VAL A 429 -13.39 8.41 -2.72
CA VAL A 429 -13.58 9.82 -2.41
C VAL A 429 -12.29 10.37 -1.81
N LEU A 430 -11.79 11.45 -2.39
CA LEU A 430 -10.53 12.10 -2.02
C LEU A 430 -10.86 13.37 -1.20
N GLN A 431 -10.55 13.35 0.10
CA GLN A 431 -10.74 14.48 1.02
C GLN A 431 -12.09 15.19 0.86
N GLU A 432 -13.18 14.45 1.13
CA GLU A 432 -14.59 14.86 1.08
C GLU A 432 -15.15 15.31 -0.28
N THR A 433 -14.36 15.96 -1.13
CA THR A 433 -14.85 16.64 -2.35
C THR A 433 -14.40 15.98 -3.65
N GLY A 434 -13.18 15.45 -3.71
CA GLY A 434 -12.64 14.83 -4.92
C GLY A 434 -13.20 13.41 -5.12
N THR A 435 -13.25 12.96 -6.36
CA THR A 435 -13.60 11.58 -6.68
C THR A 435 -12.57 10.95 -7.59
N LEU A 436 -12.19 9.72 -7.30
CA LEU A 436 -11.35 8.89 -8.16
C LEU A 436 -12.22 7.78 -8.76
N LYS A 437 -12.04 7.54 -10.06
CA LYS A 437 -12.54 6.36 -10.77
C LYS A 437 -11.43 5.82 -11.64
N GLY A 438 -11.26 4.50 -11.65
CA GLY A 438 -10.28 3.84 -12.49
C GLY A 438 -10.79 2.51 -13.00
N ASP A 439 -10.45 2.19 -14.24
CA ASP A 439 -10.67 0.90 -14.86
C ASP A 439 -9.32 0.39 -15.36
N ALA A 440 -9.01 -0.86 -15.04
CA ALA A 440 -7.80 -1.53 -15.47
C ALA A 440 -8.16 -2.81 -16.23
N VAL A 441 -7.50 -3.00 -17.37
CA VAL A 441 -7.57 -4.21 -18.19
C VAL A 441 -6.19 -4.83 -18.22
N PHE A 442 -6.03 -6.06 -17.74
CA PHE A 442 -4.74 -6.74 -17.65
C PHE A 442 -4.77 -8.09 -18.35
N ASP A 443 -3.61 -8.57 -18.78
CA ASP A 443 -3.44 -9.94 -19.30
C ASP A 443 -3.35 -10.93 -18.11
N PRO A 444 -4.29 -11.87 -17.96
CA PRO A 444 -4.26 -12.84 -16.86
C PRO A 444 -3.06 -13.79 -16.89
N LYS A 445 -2.41 -13.98 -18.04
CA LYS A 445 -1.18 -14.79 -18.18
C LYS A 445 0.09 -14.01 -17.89
N ASN A 446 0.03 -12.69 -18.06
CA ASN A 446 1.11 -11.78 -17.71
C ASN A 446 0.54 -10.52 -17.06
N ILE A 447 0.28 -10.59 -15.76
CA ILE A 447 -0.36 -9.51 -14.98
C ILE A 447 0.41 -8.17 -15.00
N ARG A 448 1.65 -8.15 -15.50
CA ARG A 448 2.43 -6.92 -15.71
C ARG A 448 1.97 -6.13 -16.93
N ASN A 449 1.33 -6.79 -17.90
CA ASN A 449 0.75 -6.14 -19.06
C ASN A 449 -0.64 -5.63 -18.68
N VAL A 450 -0.77 -4.31 -18.59
CA VAL A 450 -1.98 -3.65 -18.08
C VAL A 450 -2.23 -2.33 -18.80
N THR A 451 -3.49 -2.07 -19.14
CA THR A 451 -3.99 -0.76 -19.54
C THR A 451 -4.83 -0.20 -18.41
N VAL A 452 -4.52 1.01 -17.97
CA VAL A 452 -5.21 1.71 -16.89
C VAL A 452 -5.78 3.02 -17.42
N ASP A 453 -7.10 3.16 -17.34
CA ASP A 453 -7.80 4.42 -17.51
C ASP A 453 -8.18 4.94 -16.12
N LEU A 454 -7.71 6.12 -15.73
CA LEU A 454 -8.00 6.69 -14.42
C LEU A 454 -8.39 8.16 -14.54
N THR A 455 -9.45 8.53 -13.82
CA THR A 455 -9.98 9.89 -13.72
C THR A 455 -10.06 10.28 -12.26
N VAL A 456 -9.42 11.38 -11.92
CA VAL A 456 -9.61 12.12 -10.68
C VAL A 456 -10.35 13.40 -11.03
N ASP A 457 -11.46 13.65 -10.37
CA ASP A 457 -12.30 14.83 -10.60
C ASP A 457 -12.45 15.65 -9.33
N ARG A 458 -12.46 16.98 -9.49
CA ARG A 458 -12.62 17.97 -8.41
C ARG A 458 -11.67 17.79 -7.22
N LEU A 459 -10.41 17.42 -7.47
CA LEU A 459 -9.38 17.39 -6.44
C LEU A 459 -9.03 18.84 -6.05
N ALA A 460 -9.35 19.24 -4.83
CA ALA A 460 -9.07 20.59 -4.36
C ALA A 460 -7.58 20.77 -4.06
N LEU A 461 -6.92 21.66 -4.80
CA LEU A 461 -5.47 21.85 -4.72
C LEU A 461 -5.02 22.48 -3.39
N ASN A 462 -5.90 23.21 -2.72
CA ASN A 462 -5.63 23.74 -1.38
C ASN A 462 -5.48 22.64 -0.32
N HIS A 463 -6.04 21.45 -0.54
CA HIS A 463 -5.75 20.30 0.33
C HIS A 463 -4.28 19.85 0.21
N LEU A 464 -3.60 20.18 -0.89
CA LEU A 464 -2.19 19.86 -1.14
C LEU A 464 -1.24 21.02 -0.81
N ASP A 465 -1.72 22.08 -0.12
CA ASP A 465 -0.95 23.30 0.16
C ASP A 465 0.36 23.03 0.89
N ALA A 466 0.38 22.07 1.82
CA ALA A 466 1.59 21.65 2.53
C ALA A 466 2.73 21.29 1.54
N TYR A 467 2.41 20.54 0.48
CA TYR A 467 3.37 20.19 -0.57
C TYR A 467 3.67 21.34 -1.52
N GLY A 468 2.69 22.20 -1.85
CA GLY A 468 2.94 23.41 -2.65
C GLY A 468 3.96 24.33 -1.99
N ARG A 469 3.81 24.58 -0.69
CA ARG A 469 4.78 25.36 0.11
C ARG A 469 6.13 24.67 0.16
N TRP A 470 6.15 23.38 0.49
CA TRP A 470 7.42 22.70 0.75
C TRP A 470 8.25 22.44 -0.51
N TYR A 471 7.65 21.87 -1.56
CA TYR A 471 8.35 21.45 -2.77
C TYR A 471 8.32 22.48 -3.90
N ALA A 472 7.51 23.53 -3.78
CA ALA A 472 7.41 24.57 -4.79
C ALA A 472 7.59 26.00 -4.26
N ALA A 473 7.79 26.17 -2.94
CA ALA A 473 7.88 27.47 -2.26
C ALA A 473 6.65 28.38 -2.45
N HIS A 474 5.52 27.85 -2.90
CA HIS A 474 4.33 28.64 -3.23
C HIS A 474 3.05 27.95 -2.72
N PRO A 475 2.21 28.64 -1.95
CA PRO A 475 0.98 28.05 -1.46
C PRO A 475 -0.04 27.88 -2.59
N LEU A 476 -0.81 26.80 -2.49
CA LEU A 476 -1.95 26.50 -3.36
C LEU A 476 -3.21 27.00 -2.65
N GLU A 477 -3.62 28.22 -2.96
CA GLU A 477 -4.72 28.88 -2.24
C GLU A 477 -6.10 28.39 -2.70
N ASP A 478 -6.23 28.07 -3.99
CA ASP A 478 -7.46 27.59 -4.61
C ASP A 478 -7.15 26.80 -5.89
N GLY A 479 -8.12 26.05 -6.36
CA GLY A 479 -8.07 25.33 -7.63
C GLY A 479 -8.73 23.96 -7.54
N LEU A 480 -9.44 23.58 -8.59
CA LEU A 480 -10.02 22.24 -8.75
C LEU A 480 -9.31 21.53 -9.88
N LEU A 481 -8.52 20.52 -9.54
CA LEU A 481 -7.82 19.67 -10.49
C LEU A 481 -8.73 18.52 -10.94
N GLN A 482 -8.87 18.42 -12.25
CA GLN A 482 -9.26 17.22 -12.95
C GLN A 482 -8.01 16.60 -13.58
N TYR A 483 -7.79 15.32 -13.32
CA TYR A 483 -6.68 14.56 -13.87
C TYR A 483 -7.21 13.32 -14.57
N VAL A 484 -6.86 13.16 -15.84
CA VAL A 484 -7.23 12.00 -16.66
C VAL A 484 -5.95 11.38 -17.16
N THR A 485 -5.80 10.07 -16.94
CA THR A 485 -4.67 9.31 -17.47
C THR A 485 -5.13 8.09 -18.24
N LYS A 486 -4.40 7.82 -19.33
CA LYS A 486 -4.43 6.56 -20.06
C LYS A 486 -3.03 6.01 -20.06
N THR A 487 -2.83 4.92 -19.34
CA THR A 487 -1.51 4.30 -19.17
C THR A 487 -1.54 2.90 -19.75
N VAL A 488 -0.63 2.61 -20.67
CA VAL A 488 -0.41 1.28 -21.22
C VAL A 488 0.96 0.80 -20.76
N VAL A 489 0.99 -0.35 -20.10
CA VAL A 489 2.22 -1.08 -19.80
C VAL A 489 2.22 -2.37 -20.60
N GLN A 490 3.23 -2.54 -21.44
CA GLN A 490 3.37 -3.70 -22.32
C GLN A 490 4.83 -4.15 -22.32
N ASP A 491 5.08 -5.38 -21.89
CA ASP A 491 6.41 -6.02 -21.84
C ASP A 491 7.43 -5.17 -21.06
N GLY A 492 6.95 -4.55 -19.98
CA GLY A 492 7.73 -3.65 -19.12
C GLY A 492 7.86 -2.21 -19.63
N MET A 493 7.46 -1.91 -20.86
CA MET A 493 7.46 -0.53 -21.37
C MET A 493 6.19 0.20 -20.92
N ILE A 494 6.34 1.37 -20.30
CA ILE A 494 5.24 2.26 -19.94
C ILE A 494 5.07 3.36 -21.00
N ASP A 495 3.83 3.57 -21.44
CA ASP A 495 3.39 4.75 -22.19
C ASP A 495 2.14 5.33 -21.51
N SER A 496 2.32 6.46 -20.82
CA SER A 496 1.29 7.11 -20.02
C SER A 496 1.02 8.52 -20.55
N GLN A 497 -0.23 8.75 -20.95
CA GLN A 497 -0.73 10.05 -21.34
C GLN A 497 -1.49 10.66 -20.17
N ASN A 498 -0.98 11.77 -19.65
CA ASN A 498 -1.51 12.43 -18.46
C ASN A 498 -2.02 13.81 -18.85
N HIS A 499 -3.32 14.02 -18.72
CA HIS A 499 -3.98 15.29 -18.97
C HIS A 499 -4.44 15.89 -17.65
N LEU A 500 -3.94 17.08 -17.33
CA LEU A 500 -4.29 17.81 -16.12
C LEU A 500 -5.04 19.08 -16.54
N ARG A 501 -6.24 19.27 -15.99
CA ARG A 501 -7.05 20.47 -16.16
C ARG A 501 -7.34 21.07 -14.79
N VAL A 502 -6.97 22.33 -14.58
CA VAL A 502 -7.18 23.02 -13.31
C VAL A 502 -8.08 24.23 -13.52
N ASP A 503 -9.24 24.21 -12.87
CA ASP A 503 -10.17 25.34 -12.83
C ASP A 503 -9.80 26.26 -11.66
N LYS A 504 -9.78 27.58 -11.89
CA LYS A 504 -9.59 28.61 -10.85
C LYS A 504 -8.30 28.45 -10.03
N LEU A 505 -7.21 27.96 -10.66
CA LEU A 505 -5.92 27.80 -9.99
C LEU A 505 -5.48 29.11 -9.34
N LYS A 506 -5.24 29.14 -8.03
CA LYS A 506 -4.69 30.32 -7.35
C LYS A 506 -3.43 29.96 -6.60
N VAL A 507 -2.31 30.55 -7.04
CA VAL A 507 -0.99 30.36 -6.44
C VAL A 507 -0.61 31.62 -5.67
N GLY A 508 -0.27 31.48 -4.40
CA GLY A 508 0.12 32.61 -3.56
C GLY A 508 1.58 33.00 -3.67
N LYS A 509 1.97 34.03 -2.90
CA LYS A 509 3.34 34.57 -2.86
C LYS A 509 4.34 33.51 -2.39
N LYS A 510 5.60 33.68 -2.83
CA LYS A 510 6.70 32.83 -2.38
C LYS A 510 6.76 32.85 -0.84
N VAL A 511 6.92 31.68 -0.24
CA VAL A 511 7.21 31.54 1.20
C VAL A 511 8.70 31.30 1.41
N ASP A 512 9.23 31.69 2.57
CA ASP A 512 10.64 31.47 2.93
C ASP A 512 10.88 30.07 3.50
N GLU A 513 9.87 29.49 4.17
CA GLU A 513 9.92 28.14 4.72
C GLU A 513 9.53 27.11 3.67
N HIS A 514 10.55 26.52 3.05
CA HIS A 514 10.44 25.47 2.02
C HIS A 514 11.68 24.58 2.06
N ASP A 515 11.68 23.49 1.28
CA ASP A 515 12.84 22.62 1.14
C ASP A 515 14.03 23.41 0.57
N PRO A 516 15.19 23.47 1.25
CA PRO A 516 16.34 24.26 0.80
C PRO A 516 16.99 23.72 -0.48
N GLU A 517 16.71 22.48 -0.89
CA GLU A 517 17.31 21.85 -2.07
C GLU A 517 16.58 22.22 -3.39
N ILE A 518 15.42 22.88 -3.32
CA ILE A 518 14.61 23.17 -4.51
C ILE A 518 15.08 24.44 -5.25
N TYR A 519 14.93 24.40 -6.57
CA TYR A 519 14.99 25.61 -7.40
C TYR A 519 13.61 26.26 -7.46
N VAL A 520 13.46 27.43 -6.84
CA VAL A 520 12.18 28.14 -6.77
C VAL A 520 11.77 28.67 -8.14
N LEU A 521 10.65 28.15 -8.65
CA LEU A 521 10.10 28.52 -9.95
C LEU A 521 9.06 29.65 -9.81
N PRO A 522 8.90 30.52 -10.83
CA PRO A 522 7.93 31.62 -10.81
C PRO A 522 6.50 31.11 -11.07
N LEU A 523 5.97 30.30 -10.14
CA LEU A 523 4.70 29.60 -10.33
C LEU A 523 3.49 30.53 -10.47
N ARG A 524 3.49 31.67 -9.77
CA ARG A 524 2.41 32.66 -9.93
C ARG A 524 2.33 33.17 -11.36
N LEU A 525 3.46 33.62 -11.89
CA LEU A 525 3.57 34.12 -13.26
C LEU A 525 3.20 33.04 -14.28
N ALA A 526 3.70 31.81 -14.08
CA ALA A 526 3.33 30.71 -14.95
C ALA A 526 1.83 30.40 -14.89
N ALA A 527 1.22 30.37 -13.71
CA ALA A 527 -0.23 30.18 -13.56
C ALA A 527 -1.02 31.29 -14.26
N GLY A 528 -0.64 32.56 -14.09
CA GLY A 528 -1.29 33.69 -14.75
C GLY A 528 -1.18 33.66 -16.29
N LEU A 529 -0.07 33.15 -16.83
CA LEU A 529 0.17 33.04 -18.27
C LEU A 529 -0.42 31.77 -18.90
N LEU A 530 -0.43 30.65 -18.18
CA LEU A 530 -0.91 29.36 -18.68
C LEU A 530 -2.44 29.23 -18.60
N LYS A 531 -3.10 30.00 -17.73
CA LYS A 531 -4.56 30.12 -17.76
C LYS A 531 -5.01 30.54 -19.14
N ASP A 532 -6.12 30.02 -19.63
CA ASP A 532 -6.81 30.50 -20.83
C ASP A 532 -7.70 31.72 -20.52
N VAL A 533 -8.68 32.02 -21.39
CA VAL A 533 -9.62 33.14 -21.20
C VAL A 533 -10.70 32.84 -20.15
N ASP A 534 -10.97 31.56 -19.90
CA ASP A 534 -11.94 31.08 -18.91
C ASP A 534 -11.30 30.84 -17.53
N GLY A 535 -9.98 31.05 -17.43
CA GLY A 535 -9.21 30.88 -16.20
C GLY A 535 -8.80 29.43 -15.93
N VAL A 536 -8.79 28.59 -16.97
CA VAL A 536 -8.46 27.16 -16.92
C VAL A 536 -7.01 26.94 -17.34
N VAL A 537 -6.30 26.08 -16.62
CA VAL A 537 -4.95 25.62 -16.99
C VAL A 537 -5.01 24.18 -17.47
N GLU A 538 -4.56 23.92 -18.69
CA GLU A 538 -4.46 22.57 -19.25
C GLU A 538 -3.01 22.19 -19.53
N LEU A 539 -2.61 20.99 -19.08
CA LEU A 539 -1.24 20.48 -19.18
C LEU A 539 -1.26 19.00 -19.59
N ASP A 540 -0.52 18.68 -20.66
CA ASP A 540 -0.26 17.31 -21.07
C ASP A 540 1.16 16.91 -20.67
N VAL A 541 1.28 15.84 -19.88
CA VAL A 541 2.55 15.32 -19.37
C VAL A 541 2.75 13.88 -19.83
N PRO A 542 3.33 13.65 -21.02
CA PRO A 542 3.64 12.30 -21.47
C PRO A 542 4.76 11.69 -20.61
N VAL A 543 4.57 10.45 -20.17
CA VAL A 543 5.58 9.66 -19.46
C VAL A 543 5.81 8.38 -20.23
N LYS A 544 7.05 8.16 -20.68
CA LYS A 544 7.47 6.94 -21.37
C LYS A 544 8.76 6.41 -20.78
N GLY A 545 8.91 5.08 -20.73
CA GLY A 545 10.15 4.44 -20.31
C GLY A 545 10.05 2.94 -20.13
N ASP A 546 11.13 2.33 -19.64
CA ASP A 546 11.22 0.90 -19.33
C ASP A 546 11.15 0.72 -17.81
N LEU A 547 10.15 -0.02 -17.33
CA LEU A 547 9.96 -0.34 -15.91
C LEU A 547 10.94 -1.41 -15.41
N ASN A 548 11.62 -2.12 -16.31
CA ASN A 548 12.65 -3.10 -15.94
C ASN A 548 14.02 -2.45 -15.72
N ASP A 549 14.20 -1.19 -16.14
CA ASP A 549 15.44 -0.45 -15.92
C ASP A 549 15.48 0.07 -14.46
N PRO A 550 16.43 -0.39 -13.62
CA PRO A 550 16.54 0.06 -12.23
C PRO A 550 16.91 1.55 -12.09
N GLU A 551 17.46 2.18 -13.13
CA GLU A 551 17.72 3.62 -13.13
C GLU A 551 16.48 4.44 -13.50
N PHE A 552 15.44 3.81 -14.07
CA PHE A 552 14.22 4.49 -14.48
C PHE A 552 13.45 5.03 -13.26
N LYS A 553 13.25 6.35 -13.22
CA LYS A 553 12.45 7.05 -12.21
C LYS A 553 11.43 7.94 -12.91
N VAL A 554 10.15 7.74 -12.60
CA VAL A 554 9.04 8.51 -13.19
C VAL A 554 9.08 9.98 -12.76
N TRP A 555 9.38 10.25 -11.49
CA TRP A 555 9.26 11.58 -10.90
C TRP A 555 10.17 12.66 -11.54
N PRO A 556 11.47 12.41 -11.80
CA PRO A 556 12.33 13.36 -12.52
C PRO A 556 11.81 13.75 -13.91
N ILE A 557 11.21 12.82 -14.65
CA ILE A 557 10.67 13.07 -16.00
C ILE A 557 9.49 14.05 -15.91
N VAL A 558 8.53 13.76 -15.02
CA VAL A 558 7.37 14.62 -14.76
C VAL A 558 7.83 16.02 -14.34
N TRP A 559 8.77 16.11 -13.39
CA TRP A 559 9.29 17.39 -12.93
C TRP A 559 10.03 18.18 -14.02
N GLN A 560 10.78 17.50 -14.89
CA GLN A 560 11.44 18.16 -16.02
C GLN A 560 10.45 18.75 -17.02
N VAL A 561 9.35 18.06 -17.31
CA VAL A 561 8.28 18.58 -18.18
C VAL A 561 7.63 19.81 -17.55
N LEU A 562 7.21 19.74 -16.28
CA LEU A 562 6.60 20.86 -15.57
C LEU A 562 7.55 22.06 -15.45
N LYS A 563 8.81 21.83 -15.05
CA LYS A 563 9.85 22.87 -14.98
C LYS A 563 10.02 23.57 -16.32
N ASN A 564 10.11 22.81 -17.42
CA ASN A 564 10.25 23.38 -18.75
C ASN A 564 9.06 24.24 -19.15
N LEU A 565 7.83 23.82 -18.81
CA LEU A 565 6.62 24.61 -19.08
C LEU A 565 6.62 25.92 -18.29
N ILE A 566 6.93 25.86 -17.00
CA ILE A 566 6.97 27.04 -16.11
C ILE A 566 8.08 28.01 -16.52
N VAL A 567 9.30 27.51 -16.78
CA VAL A 567 10.41 28.36 -17.22
C VAL A 567 10.10 29.00 -18.57
N LYS A 568 9.55 28.25 -19.54
CA LYS A 568 9.12 28.81 -20.82
C LYS A 568 8.05 29.88 -20.68
N ALA A 569 7.10 29.69 -19.76
CA ALA A 569 6.08 30.70 -19.48
C ALA A 569 6.71 32.01 -18.98
N ALA A 570 7.62 31.94 -18.00
CA ALA A 570 8.28 33.13 -17.47
C ALA A 570 9.27 33.80 -18.44
N THR A 571 9.95 33.03 -19.28
CA THR A 571 11.00 33.54 -20.18
C THR A 571 10.49 34.02 -21.53
N ALA A 572 9.32 33.56 -21.98
CA ALA A 572 8.71 33.94 -23.25
C ALA A 572 7.19 34.27 -23.12
N PRO A 573 6.82 35.25 -22.27
CA PRO A 573 5.41 35.58 -22.01
C PRO A 573 4.67 36.08 -23.26
N GLY A 574 5.32 36.86 -24.14
CA GLY A 574 4.73 37.36 -25.38
C GLY A 574 4.23 36.25 -26.30
N ARG A 575 4.96 35.14 -26.39
CA ARG A 575 4.57 33.97 -27.19
C ARG A 575 3.31 33.27 -26.67
N LEU A 576 3.16 33.19 -25.35
CA LEU A 576 1.96 32.62 -24.73
C LEU A 576 0.75 33.54 -24.90
N LEU A 577 0.95 34.84 -24.70
CA LEU A 577 -0.08 35.85 -24.95
C LEU A 577 -0.52 35.83 -26.42
N MET A 578 0.40 35.78 -27.36
CA MET A 578 0.09 35.67 -28.80
C MET A 578 -0.79 34.45 -29.11
N ARG A 579 -0.52 33.29 -28.51
CA ARG A 579 -1.33 32.08 -28.75
C ARG A 579 -2.77 32.21 -28.23
N ALA A 580 -2.99 33.02 -27.21
CA ALA A 580 -4.32 33.27 -26.66
C ALA A 580 -5.13 34.26 -27.52
N PHE A 581 -4.52 34.97 -28.49
CA PHE A 581 -5.19 35.99 -29.31
C PHE A 581 -4.77 35.93 -30.79
N GLU A 582 -5.71 35.57 -31.66
CA GLU A 582 -5.51 35.67 -33.10
C GLU A 582 -5.24 37.14 -33.54
N GLY A 583 -4.13 37.35 -34.25
CA GLY A 583 -3.77 38.66 -34.82
C GLY A 583 -2.85 39.55 -33.97
N ALA A 584 -2.29 39.04 -32.87
CA ALA A 584 -1.17 39.68 -32.17
C ALA A 584 0.18 39.17 -32.71
N ASP A 585 1.16 40.05 -32.83
CA ASP A 585 2.53 39.69 -33.22
C ASP A 585 3.37 39.53 -31.94
N GLU A 586 4.22 38.50 -31.83
CA GLU A 586 5.05 38.26 -30.63
C GLU A 586 5.90 39.48 -30.26
N GLU A 587 6.50 40.15 -31.26
CA GLU A 587 7.28 41.36 -31.06
C GLU A 587 6.45 42.51 -30.48
N ASP A 588 5.19 42.65 -30.91
CA ASP A 588 4.25 43.67 -30.43
C ASP A 588 3.82 43.42 -28.97
N LEU A 589 4.00 42.20 -28.46
CA LEU A 589 3.74 41.83 -27.06
C LEU A 589 5.00 41.81 -26.19
N GLU A 590 6.18 42.05 -26.75
CA GLU A 590 7.41 42.14 -25.99
C GLU A 590 7.88 43.58 -25.78
N ARG A 591 7.61 44.47 -26.75
CA ARG A 591 8.15 45.82 -26.74
C ARG A 591 7.40 46.76 -27.69
N VAL A 592 7.58 48.06 -27.46
CA VAL A 592 7.24 49.11 -28.42
C VAL A 592 8.48 49.98 -28.68
N ARG A 593 8.75 50.30 -29.95
CA ARG A 593 9.90 51.13 -30.38
C ARG A 593 9.41 52.46 -30.97
N PHE A 594 10.18 53.51 -30.71
CA PHE A 594 9.93 54.87 -31.18
C PHE A 594 11.14 55.36 -31.96
N ASP A 595 10.91 56.19 -32.98
CA ASP A 595 12.02 56.88 -33.64
C ASP A 595 12.70 57.85 -32.65
N TYR A 596 13.98 58.15 -32.90
CA TYR A 596 14.63 59.25 -32.20
C TYR A 596 13.84 60.54 -32.38
N LEU A 597 13.78 61.35 -31.32
CA LEU A 597 13.03 62.59 -31.24
C LEU A 597 11.51 62.44 -31.23
N GLN A 598 10.97 61.21 -31.27
CA GLN A 598 9.53 60.98 -31.21
C GLN A 598 9.02 61.12 -29.76
N PRO A 599 8.19 62.14 -29.44
CA PRO A 599 7.75 62.41 -28.08
C PRO A 599 6.49 61.62 -27.69
N GLY A 600 5.93 60.78 -28.58
CA GLY A 600 4.70 60.04 -28.32
C GLY A 600 4.35 59.06 -29.45
N PRO A 601 3.41 58.13 -29.21
CA PRO A 601 3.07 57.05 -30.14
C PRO A 601 2.45 57.58 -31.44
N ALA A 602 2.84 57.00 -32.58
CA ALA A 602 2.18 57.18 -33.88
C ALA A 602 1.29 55.96 -34.19
N ARG A 603 0.67 55.93 -35.38
CA ARG A 603 -0.30 54.87 -35.76
C ARG A 603 0.24 53.44 -35.61
N SER A 604 1.53 53.20 -35.88
CA SER A 604 2.15 51.89 -35.71
C SER A 604 2.24 51.52 -34.22
N GLN A 605 2.78 52.40 -33.38
CA GLN A 605 2.86 52.16 -31.93
C GLN A 605 1.47 52.07 -31.28
N GLU A 606 0.47 52.80 -31.79
CA GLU A 606 -0.92 52.66 -31.32
C GLU A 606 -1.47 51.24 -31.52
N LYS A 607 -1.13 50.57 -32.63
CA LYS A 607 -1.52 49.17 -32.87
C LYS A 607 -0.92 48.27 -31.79
N THR A 608 0.40 48.35 -31.60
CA THR A 608 1.15 47.58 -30.59
C THR A 608 0.58 47.78 -29.18
N LEU A 609 0.36 49.03 -28.77
CA LEU A 609 -0.16 49.35 -27.44
C LEU A 609 -1.62 48.89 -27.27
N LYS A 610 -2.46 48.93 -28.31
CA LYS A 610 -3.82 48.35 -28.27
C LYS A 610 -3.81 46.83 -28.15
N GLN A 611 -2.86 46.15 -28.79
CA GLN A 611 -2.67 44.70 -28.64
C GLN A 611 -2.24 44.35 -27.22
N LEU A 612 -1.30 45.11 -26.62
CA LEU A 612 -0.92 44.94 -25.21
C LEU A 612 -2.12 45.08 -24.27
N VAL A 613 -2.95 46.12 -24.44
CA VAL A 613 -4.16 46.32 -23.62
C VAL A 613 -5.14 45.16 -23.79
N SER A 614 -5.33 44.69 -25.01
CA SER A 614 -6.21 43.55 -25.30
C SER A 614 -5.71 42.26 -24.65
N ALA A 615 -4.39 42.02 -24.72
CA ALA A 615 -3.76 40.86 -24.10
C ALA A 615 -3.93 40.86 -22.57
N LEU A 616 -3.68 42.00 -21.92
CA LEU A 616 -3.85 42.14 -20.47
C LEU A 616 -5.32 42.07 -20.04
N ARG A 617 -6.27 42.50 -20.87
CA ARG A 617 -7.70 42.36 -20.53
C ARG A 617 -8.14 40.91 -20.39
N ALA A 618 -7.71 40.03 -21.29
CA ALA A 618 -8.09 38.62 -21.19
C ALA A 618 -7.17 37.79 -20.30
N LYS A 619 -6.13 38.41 -19.72
CA LYS A 619 -5.36 37.87 -18.59
C LYS A 619 -5.46 38.81 -17.40
N PRO A 620 -6.59 38.83 -16.67
CA PRO A 620 -6.87 39.85 -15.65
C PRO A 620 -5.85 39.86 -14.50
N GLU A 621 -5.16 38.75 -14.27
CA GLU A 621 -4.17 38.59 -13.19
C GLU A 621 -2.80 39.22 -13.52
N LEU A 622 -2.52 39.43 -14.80
CA LEU A 622 -1.22 39.95 -15.22
C LEU A 622 -1.13 41.47 -15.03
N THR A 623 0.05 41.91 -14.63
CA THR A 623 0.48 43.31 -14.65
C THR A 623 1.64 43.46 -15.61
N VAL A 624 1.85 44.68 -16.13
CA VAL A 624 2.98 44.96 -17.02
C VAL A 624 3.79 46.16 -16.51
N ASP A 625 5.09 45.97 -16.47
CA ASP A 625 6.05 47.06 -16.33
C ASP A 625 6.55 47.48 -17.71
N LEU A 626 6.45 48.77 -17.98
CA LEU A 626 7.01 49.43 -19.14
C LEU A 626 8.43 49.86 -18.81
N VAL A 627 9.39 48.99 -19.14
CA VAL A 627 10.81 49.18 -18.88
C VAL A 627 11.43 50.04 -19.98
N SER A 628 11.96 51.22 -19.62
CA SER A 628 12.53 52.14 -20.61
C SER A 628 13.75 51.55 -21.30
N ILE A 629 13.74 51.56 -22.63
CA ILE A 629 14.87 51.20 -23.48
C ILE A 629 15.41 52.48 -24.11
N VAL A 630 16.41 53.10 -23.49
CA VAL A 630 16.99 54.34 -24.02
C VAL A 630 18.51 54.29 -24.13
N ASP A 631 18.99 54.73 -25.30
CA ASP A 631 20.38 55.11 -25.51
C ASP A 631 20.46 56.64 -25.44
N THR A 632 20.70 57.15 -24.23
CA THR A 632 20.71 58.59 -23.95
C THR A 632 21.74 59.32 -24.79
N LYS A 633 22.87 58.68 -25.09
CA LYS A 633 23.94 59.27 -25.91
C LYS A 633 23.56 59.35 -27.38
N ALA A 634 22.89 58.33 -27.91
CA ALA A 634 22.41 58.36 -29.29
C ALA A 634 21.28 59.38 -29.46
N GLU A 635 20.31 59.41 -28.55
CA GLU A 635 19.22 60.38 -28.54
C GLU A 635 19.76 61.82 -28.44
N ALA A 636 20.70 62.11 -27.54
CA ALA A 636 21.32 63.42 -27.41
C ALA A 636 22.05 63.86 -28.69
N LYS A 637 22.68 62.94 -29.42
CA LYS A 637 23.31 63.24 -30.71
C LYS A 637 22.28 63.60 -31.79
N GLU A 638 21.17 62.86 -31.86
CA GLU A 638 20.08 63.17 -32.80
C GLU A 638 19.40 64.50 -32.44
N VAL A 639 19.23 64.79 -31.14
CA VAL A 639 18.75 66.09 -30.64
C VAL A 639 19.68 67.19 -31.12
N ALA A 640 20.99 67.02 -30.94
CA ALA A 640 21.97 68.02 -31.36
C ALA A 640 21.96 68.27 -32.86
N VAL A 641 21.87 67.21 -33.66
CA VAL A 641 21.73 67.33 -35.12
C VAL A 641 20.46 68.08 -35.48
N PHE A 642 19.32 67.75 -34.87
CA PHE A 642 18.06 68.42 -35.14
C PHE A 642 18.11 69.91 -34.78
N GLN A 643 18.65 70.27 -33.61
CA GLN A 643 18.75 71.67 -33.17
C GLN A 643 19.75 72.48 -34.02
N VAL A 644 20.86 71.87 -34.46
CA VAL A 644 21.82 72.56 -35.33
C VAL A 644 21.25 72.73 -36.74
N LYS A 645 20.50 71.75 -37.26
CA LYS A 645 19.74 71.90 -38.52
C LYS A 645 18.67 72.98 -38.40
N LYS A 646 17.97 73.06 -37.25
CA LYS A 646 17.03 74.15 -36.95
C LYS A 646 17.72 75.51 -37.01
N ALA A 647 18.86 75.65 -36.32
CA ALA A 647 19.63 76.90 -36.33
C ALA A 647 20.15 77.28 -37.73
N PHE A 648 20.48 76.28 -38.57
CA PHE A 648 20.90 76.50 -39.95
C PHE A 648 19.76 76.94 -40.88
N LEU A 649 18.61 76.25 -40.83
CA LEU A 649 17.49 76.49 -41.74
C LEU A 649 16.60 77.66 -41.31
N LEU A 650 16.48 77.89 -40.00
CA LEU A 650 15.53 78.79 -39.38
C LEU A 650 16.18 79.59 -38.24
N PRO A 651 17.26 80.36 -38.51
CA PRO A 651 18.06 81.03 -37.47
C PRO A 651 17.25 82.01 -36.62
N ASP A 652 16.24 82.66 -37.20
CA ASP A 652 15.46 83.72 -36.56
C ASP A 652 14.07 83.26 -36.09
N LYS A 653 13.73 81.97 -36.25
CA LYS A 653 12.39 81.44 -35.91
C LYS A 653 12.42 80.76 -34.54
N SER A 654 11.85 81.42 -33.54
CA SER A 654 11.79 80.89 -32.16
C SER A 654 10.78 79.75 -31.99
N THR A 655 9.66 79.78 -32.71
CA THR A 655 8.57 78.79 -32.63
C THR A 655 8.48 77.99 -33.94
N LEU A 656 8.46 76.67 -33.84
CA LEU A 656 8.35 75.77 -35.00
C LEU A 656 6.88 75.42 -35.29
N GLU A 657 6.49 75.50 -36.56
CA GLU A 657 5.25 74.92 -37.07
C GLU A 657 5.49 73.48 -37.57
N GLY A 658 4.42 72.70 -37.77
CA GLY A 658 4.54 71.31 -38.22
C GLY A 658 5.34 71.14 -39.53
N ALA A 659 5.20 72.09 -40.46
CA ALA A 659 5.97 72.09 -41.72
C ALA A 659 7.47 72.37 -41.50
N ASP A 660 7.83 73.13 -40.46
CA ASP A 660 9.22 73.45 -40.16
C ASP A 660 9.99 72.24 -39.65
N SER A 661 9.38 71.47 -38.74
CA SER A 661 9.98 70.24 -38.19
C SER A 661 10.21 69.18 -39.27
N VAL A 662 9.28 69.05 -40.23
CA VAL A 662 9.44 68.14 -41.39
C VAL A 662 10.61 68.61 -42.27
N ARG A 663 10.71 69.91 -42.53
CA ARG A 663 11.80 70.49 -43.32
C ARG A 663 13.16 70.29 -42.66
N ILE A 664 13.23 70.42 -41.34
CA ILE A 664 14.45 70.14 -40.55
C ILE A 664 14.83 68.66 -40.64
N ALA A 665 13.86 67.74 -40.49
CA ALA A 665 14.11 66.31 -40.56
C ALA A 665 14.57 65.85 -41.95
N GLN A 666 14.01 66.42 -43.03
CA GLN A 666 14.35 66.09 -44.42
C GLN A 666 15.74 66.57 -44.85
N LEU A 667 16.29 67.59 -44.19
CA LEU A 667 17.65 68.05 -44.48
C LEU A 667 18.65 66.92 -44.16
N SER A 668 19.36 66.45 -45.18
CA SER A 668 20.37 65.41 -45.02
C SER A 668 21.53 65.89 -44.14
N VAL A 669 21.99 65.04 -43.22
CA VAL A 669 23.23 65.29 -42.46
C VAL A 669 24.49 65.35 -43.35
N ARG A 670 24.36 64.94 -44.62
CA ARG A 670 25.41 65.00 -45.64
C ARG A 670 25.27 66.19 -46.59
N ASP A 671 24.30 67.07 -46.36
CA ASP A 671 24.12 68.25 -47.19
C ASP A 671 25.39 69.13 -47.15
N SER A 672 25.89 69.52 -48.32
CA SER A 672 27.17 70.22 -48.43
C SER A 672 27.15 71.61 -47.79
N ALA A 673 26.01 72.31 -47.83
CA ALA A 673 25.86 73.62 -47.20
C ALA A 673 25.75 73.50 -45.68
N PHE A 674 25.02 72.49 -45.19
CA PHE A 674 24.94 72.17 -43.78
C PHE A 674 26.29 71.74 -43.20
N ILE A 675 27.05 70.88 -43.90
CA ILE A 675 28.40 70.48 -43.49
C ILE A 675 29.31 71.71 -43.41
N ALA A 676 29.31 72.57 -44.42
CA ALA A 676 30.12 73.80 -44.40
C ALA A 676 29.74 74.72 -43.22
N TYR A 677 28.46 74.82 -42.89
CA TYR A 677 27.96 75.58 -41.74
C TYR A 677 28.49 75.04 -40.40
N VAL A 678 28.49 73.70 -40.24
CA VAL A 678 29.02 73.02 -39.04
C VAL A 678 30.54 73.15 -38.98
N ASP A 679 31.24 72.85 -40.08
CA ASP A 679 32.70 72.84 -40.16
C ASP A 679 33.31 74.21 -39.85
N GLY A 680 32.69 75.29 -40.35
CA GLY A 680 33.11 76.66 -40.04
C GLY A 680 33.02 77.01 -38.55
N ARG A 681 32.22 76.28 -37.76
CA ARG A 681 32.01 76.52 -36.33
C ARG A 681 32.68 75.48 -35.43
N THR A 682 33.17 74.37 -35.99
CA THR A 682 33.83 73.29 -35.25
C THR A 682 35.23 72.97 -35.79
N VAL A 683 35.98 73.99 -36.20
CA VAL A 683 37.32 73.83 -36.81
C VAL A 683 38.28 73.04 -35.91
N SER A 684 38.15 73.16 -34.58
CA SER A 684 38.94 72.42 -33.58
C SER A 684 38.59 70.92 -33.46
N MET A 685 37.55 70.44 -34.15
CA MET A 685 37.06 69.06 -34.09
C MET A 685 37.23 68.30 -35.42
N ALA A 686 38.23 68.67 -36.21
CA ALA A 686 38.58 67.99 -37.45
C ALA A 686 38.74 66.46 -37.24
N GLY A 687 38.11 65.66 -38.10
CA GLY A 687 38.11 64.19 -38.02
C GLY A 687 37.01 63.56 -37.15
N LYS A 688 36.27 64.33 -36.34
CA LYS A 688 35.06 63.84 -35.62
C LYS A 688 33.85 63.74 -36.55
N SER A 689 32.86 62.93 -36.17
CA SER A 689 31.62 62.76 -36.93
C SER A 689 30.77 64.05 -36.91
N VAL A 690 29.88 64.22 -37.89
CA VAL A 690 28.96 65.36 -37.94
C VAL A 690 28.07 65.40 -36.69
N HIS A 691 27.67 64.24 -36.15
CA HIS A 691 26.86 64.14 -34.93
C HIS A 691 27.62 64.63 -33.69
N ASP A 692 28.91 64.25 -33.55
CA ASP A 692 29.73 64.73 -32.42
C ASP A 692 30.02 66.23 -32.51
N ARG A 693 30.17 66.76 -33.73
CA ARG A 693 30.34 68.20 -33.97
C ARG A 693 29.06 68.97 -33.65
N CYS A 694 27.89 68.46 -34.07
CA CYS A 694 26.61 69.06 -33.71
C CYS A 694 26.39 69.05 -32.19
N LEU A 695 26.75 67.95 -31.51
CA LEU A 695 26.68 67.84 -30.05
C LEU A 695 27.57 68.87 -29.36
N ALA A 696 28.78 69.13 -29.86
CA ALA A 696 29.64 70.17 -29.34
C ALA A 696 29.11 71.60 -29.57
N LEU A 697 28.41 71.84 -30.69
CA LEU A 697 27.79 73.13 -30.98
C LEU A 697 26.58 73.44 -30.11
N LEU A 698 25.71 72.45 -29.86
CA LEU A 698 24.55 72.61 -28.98
C LEU A 698 24.97 72.64 -27.50
N GLY A 699 25.97 71.84 -27.14
CA GLY A 699 26.39 71.57 -25.77
C GLY A 699 25.74 70.29 -25.24
N ALA A 700 26.56 69.41 -24.65
CA ALA A 700 26.10 68.10 -24.17
C ALA A 700 24.99 68.21 -23.11
N ALA A 701 25.13 69.12 -22.14
CA ALA A 701 24.12 69.30 -21.09
C ALA A 701 22.75 69.75 -21.63
N GLU A 702 22.74 70.58 -22.67
CA GLU A 702 21.51 71.05 -23.30
C GLU A 702 20.87 69.95 -24.17
N ALA A 703 21.70 69.18 -24.89
CA ALA A 703 21.25 68.01 -25.64
C ALA A 703 20.62 66.94 -24.72
N ASP A 704 21.27 66.66 -23.59
CA ASP A 704 20.77 65.71 -22.59
C ASP A 704 19.46 66.20 -21.94
N ARG A 705 19.34 67.51 -21.66
CA ARG A 705 18.11 68.12 -21.13
C ARG A 705 16.94 67.92 -22.08
N ILE A 706 17.12 68.24 -23.37
CA ILE A 706 16.06 68.09 -24.38
C ILE A 706 15.73 66.60 -24.61
N ALA A 707 16.74 65.73 -24.62
CA ALA A 707 16.52 64.28 -24.72
C ALA A 707 15.68 63.75 -23.55
N ALA A 708 15.94 64.20 -22.32
CA ALA A 708 15.16 63.83 -21.14
C ALA A 708 13.71 64.37 -21.21
N GLU A 709 13.49 65.57 -21.74
CA GLU A 709 12.15 66.12 -21.97
C GLU A 709 11.35 65.29 -22.99
N ILE A 710 12.00 64.83 -24.06
CA ILE A 710 11.39 63.96 -25.07
C ILE A 710 11.02 62.60 -24.47
N GLU A 711 11.91 62.02 -23.65
CA GLU A 711 11.63 60.75 -22.98
C GLU A 711 10.50 60.86 -21.95
N TYR A 712 10.47 61.95 -21.17
CA TYR A 712 9.37 62.24 -20.26
C TYR A 712 8.04 62.36 -21.03
N ALA A 713 8.02 63.12 -22.13
CA ALA A 713 6.85 63.23 -22.99
C ALA A 713 6.43 61.87 -23.57
N ARG A 714 7.39 61.05 -24.02
CA ARG A 714 7.15 59.71 -24.58
C ARG A 714 6.48 58.80 -23.55
N ARG A 715 6.96 58.83 -22.31
CA ARG A 715 6.38 58.10 -21.17
C ARG A 715 4.95 58.55 -20.91
N GLU A 716 4.71 59.84 -20.72
CA GLU A 716 3.38 60.37 -20.39
C GLU A 716 2.37 60.10 -21.52
N ASN A 717 2.74 60.35 -22.77
CA ASN A 717 1.86 60.11 -23.92
C ASN A 717 1.54 58.63 -24.11
N THR A 718 2.51 57.74 -23.85
CA THR A 718 2.28 56.29 -23.90
C THR A 718 1.34 55.84 -22.77
N MET A 719 1.53 56.33 -21.55
CA MET A 719 0.63 56.06 -20.43
C MET A 719 -0.79 56.52 -20.72
N GLN A 720 -0.95 57.77 -21.17
CA GLN A 720 -2.25 58.33 -21.50
C GLN A 720 -2.96 57.50 -22.57
N LEU A 721 -2.24 57.04 -23.58
CA LEU A 721 -2.83 56.18 -24.61
C LEU A 721 -3.28 54.83 -24.05
N LEU A 722 -2.48 54.17 -23.20
CA LEU A 722 -2.87 52.90 -22.57
C LEU A 722 -4.13 53.07 -21.71
N LEU A 723 -4.17 54.10 -20.88
CA LEU A 723 -5.34 54.42 -20.04
C LEU A 723 -6.56 54.80 -20.87
N ALA A 724 -6.41 55.58 -21.94
CA ALA A 724 -7.49 55.94 -22.85
C ALA A 724 -8.05 54.73 -23.61
N ASN A 725 -7.22 53.71 -23.88
CA ASN A 725 -7.67 52.44 -24.42
C ASN A 725 -8.23 51.50 -23.33
N GLY A 726 -8.35 51.96 -22.09
CA GLY A 726 -8.99 51.31 -20.95
C GLY A 726 -8.13 50.24 -20.27
N MET A 727 -6.83 50.51 -20.16
CA MET A 727 -5.93 49.84 -19.22
C MET A 727 -6.25 50.28 -17.79
N ASP A 728 -6.26 49.33 -16.84
CA ASP A 728 -6.36 49.64 -15.42
C ASP A 728 -5.04 50.26 -14.92
N PRO A 729 -5.06 51.48 -14.31
CA PRO A 729 -3.87 52.10 -13.74
C PRO A 729 -3.11 51.24 -12.72
N ALA A 730 -3.79 50.33 -12.01
CA ALA A 730 -3.14 49.44 -11.05
C ALA A 730 -2.28 48.37 -11.72
N ARG A 731 -2.51 48.11 -13.02
CA ARG A 731 -1.93 46.98 -13.77
C ARG A 731 -0.81 47.36 -14.74
N VAL A 732 -0.48 48.65 -14.82
CA VAL A 732 0.62 49.16 -15.64
C VAL A 732 1.49 50.11 -14.85
N ARG A 733 2.81 49.93 -14.92
CA ARG A 733 3.77 50.82 -14.24
C ARG A 733 4.94 51.14 -15.16
N TYR A 734 5.61 52.25 -14.89
CA TYR A 734 6.91 52.56 -15.49
C TYR A 734 8.01 52.31 -14.49
N ARG A 735 9.12 51.74 -14.95
CA ARG A 735 10.35 51.65 -14.17
C ARG A 735 11.57 51.60 -15.08
N ASP A 736 12.72 51.85 -14.48
CA ASP A 736 14.00 51.63 -15.13
C ASP A 736 14.30 50.12 -15.21
N GLY A 737 15.01 49.73 -16.28
CA GLY A 737 15.38 48.35 -16.52
C GLY A 737 16.64 47.92 -15.79
N THR A 738 16.72 46.66 -15.40
CA THR A 738 17.98 46.09 -14.93
C THR A 738 18.97 45.91 -16.10
N PRO A 739 20.28 45.80 -15.84
CA PRO A 739 21.26 45.52 -16.89
C PRO A 739 20.94 44.26 -17.73
N GLU A 740 20.29 43.27 -17.12
CA GLU A 740 19.88 42.01 -17.75
C GLU A 740 18.69 42.21 -18.69
N GLU A 741 17.67 42.96 -18.27
CA GLU A 741 16.49 43.26 -19.08
C GLU A 741 16.82 44.11 -20.31
N LEU A 742 17.85 44.95 -20.19
CA LEU A 742 18.34 45.83 -21.25
C LEU A 742 19.46 45.20 -22.08
N ALA A 743 19.91 43.99 -21.73
CA ALA A 743 20.95 43.29 -22.47
C ALA A 743 20.50 43.02 -23.92
N GLY A 744 21.32 43.43 -24.90
CA GLY A 744 21.01 43.31 -26.32
C GLY A 744 19.95 44.30 -26.85
N GLN A 745 19.34 45.13 -26.00
CA GLN A 745 18.30 46.08 -26.38
C GLN A 745 18.87 47.43 -26.86
N ARG A 746 19.94 47.44 -27.68
CA ARG A 746 20.58 48.68 -28.16
C ARG A 746 19.90 49.24 -29.42
N GLY A 747 19.85 50.58 -29.51
CA GLY A 747 19.82 51.25 -30.81
C GLY A 747 18.55 51.99 -31.22
N VAL A 748 17.44 51.94 -30.48
CA VAL A 748 16.22 52.74 -30.76
C VAL A 748 15.43 52.96 -29.47
N PRO A 749 14.93 54.16 -29.15
CA PRO A 749 14.14 54.42 -27.94
C PRO A 749 12.87 53.55 -27.85
N GLY A 750 12.46 53.12 -26.67
CA GLY A 750 11.36 52.17 -26.54
C GLY A 750 10.92 51.86 -25.13
N PHE A 751 9.89 51.02 -25.00
CA PHE A 751 9.54 50.33 -23.77
C PHE A 751 9.53 48.84 -24.00
N ARG A 752 10.23 48.08 -23.16
CA ARG A 752 10.11 46.62 -23.05
C ARG A 752 8.97 46.32 -22.09
N PHE A 753 8.14 45.34 -22.42
CA PHE A 753 7.07 44.87 -21.56
C PHE A 753 7.58 43.74 -20.69
N VAL A 754 7.57 43.94 -19.38
CA VAL A 754 7.90 42.91 -18.40
C VAL A 754 6.63 42.55 -17.66
N TYR A 755 6.20 41.30 -17.79
CA TYR A 755 4.94 40.83 -17.20
C TYR A 755 5.20 40.26 -15.80
N ASP A 756 4.26 40.52 -14.90
CA ASP A 756 4.20 39.93 -13.56
C ASP A 756 2.74 39.62 -13.22
N VAL A 757 2.47 39.09 -12.03
CA VAL A 757 1.13 38.90 -11.48
C VAL A 757 0.90 39.90 -10.36
N GLY A 758 -0.27 40.53 -10.37
CA GLY A 758 -0.67 41.50 -9.34
C GLY A 758 -0.56 40.96 -7.91
N GLU A 759 -0.51 41.89 -6.94
CA GLU A 759 -0.48 41.53 -5.51
C GLU A 759 -1.71 40.76 -5.05
#